data_AF-A0AAV3SBU1-F1
#
_entry.id   AF-A0AAV3SBU1-F1
#
_cell.length_a   1.000
_cell.length_b   1.000
_cell.length_c   1.000
_cell.angle_alpha   90.00
_cell.angle_beta   90.00
_cell.angle_gamma   90.00
#
_symmetry.space_group_name_H-M   'P 1'
#
loop_
_entity.id
_entity.type
_entity.pdbx_description
1 polymer ?
#
loop_
_entity_poly.entity_id
_entity_poly.type
_entity_poly.pdbx_seq_one_letter_code
_entity_poly.pdbx_strand_id
1 'polypeptide(L)'
;MILGREKHERAFVANEILSQLIKALFDAEYGSDVFGLNDLFTAVRRMQDEQTIPSVSMANQPVEESLTRHLSKEESQFQTSMDAAGNRLEQLRESPHLRRVFNHTPAQNESGEYVENHFDFRKFLDEDVTILLDLGDLRPEAQQAVTLLLLSNLWDAVQVRRRDGQTDYEKLTNLIIEEAAPVASTRLVSEQLLPQGRSFGLSMGLVMQFPGQVRNRSERAYDEVLNNIKTKLIGNISMEHDLAESLAHEDLSPTDLRNRVNTLPSGEWIAQLPSPAFGETGPSPFSMKPLPISAGHPESDNPLTEMEASQFESVTLPQIVERTQRQYGLSAEQADAAVDDNWGSSGDDPSVSRTSDGEQSTSMMIGGTSTETDGDAEDDEASPFFGESSSADPGAVDSDAESTTSQVETEPSPIDAGGVTVPDAELERRGLTHDDARFLQDVLDVMNGADDAQSLLDPMGGLQENRDDLDVDRLIDQNLLSKMSVCRRTYYTVLPAGRELLGQKLEIGPGKGDIGERTPHKVGVELLRRWVQDQDNVTRVATYVEYDAETVFDVAGFDDSDTLVWVGEAELPSNNRAAPIDDYEKMAAVDAKAVWAFNNRETALEILDQLAEQDRIDQRVTGRDARSFTSIRDVVDDLDAAGLTTLRSFNTLDKDYNP
;
A
#
# COMPACT_ATOMS: atom_id res chain seq x y z
N MET A 1 -4.87 15.15 -10.20
CA MET A 1 -3.50 15.10 -10.75
C MET A 1 -2.63 16.22 -10.13
N ILE A 2 -2.41 16.20 -8.82
CA ILE A 2 -1.59 17.20 -8.10
C ILE A 2 -0.12 16.73 -7.99
N LEU A 3 0.45 16.32 -9.12
CA LEU A 3 1.90 16.30 -9.31
C LEU A 3 2.14 16.92 -10.68
N GLY A 4 2.44 18.22 -10.68
CA GLY A 4 2.48 19.07 -11.86
C GLY A 4 3.25 18.43 -13.01
N ARG A 5 2.77 18.67 -14.23
CA ARG A 5 3.30 18.21 -15.52
C ARG A 5 4.83 18.16 -15.58
N GLU A 6 5.50 19.12 -14.97
CA GLU A 6 6.96 19.14 -14.84
C GLU A 6 7.55 18.00 -13.97
N LYS A 7 6.96 17.64 -12.82
CA LYS A 7 7.41 16.46 -12.05
C LYS A 7 7.18 15.17 -12.82
N HIS A 8 6.09 15.06 -13.57
CA HIS A 8 5.80 13.90 -14.41
C HIS A 8 6.76 13.79 -15.61
N GLU A 9 7.04 14.90 -16.29
CA GLU A 9 8.04 14.97 -17.37
C GLU A 9 9.46 14.71 -16.85
N ARG A 10 9.85 15.30 -15.70
CA ARG A 10 11.12 15.01 -15.02
C ARG A 10 11.23 13.52 -14.67
N ALA A 11 10.16 12.95 -14.14
CA ALA A 11 10.10 11.53 -13.78
C ALA A 11 10.27 10.63 -15.01
N PHE A 12 9.69 11.00 -16.14
CA PHE A 12 9.83 10.30 -17.41
C PHE A 12 11.28 10.40 -17.95
N VAL A 13 11.84 11.61 -17.99
CA VAL A 13 13.20 11.85 -18.50
C VAL A 13 14.27 11.13 -17.68
N ALA A 14 14.17 11.14 -16.35
CA ALA A 14 15.10 10.40 -15.50
C ALA A 14 14.99 8.87 -15.67
N ASN A 15 13.79 8.34 -15.96
CA ASN A 15 13.62 6.92 -16.29
C ASN A 15 14.24 6.58 -17.65
N GLU A 16 14.09 7.48 -18.63
CA GLU A 16 14.72 7.34 -19.94
C GLU A 16 16.25 7.31 -19.82
N ILE A 17 16.85 8.26 -19.09
CA ILE A 17 18.31 8.31 -18.85
C ILE A 17 18.79 7.01 -18.20
N LEU A 18 18.16 6.59 -17.10
CA LEU A 18 18.54 5.34 -16.40
C LEU A 18 18.41 4.13 -17.33
N SER A 19 17.33 4.03 -18.11
CA SER A 19 17.15 2.92 -19.07
C SER A 19 18.23 2.89 -20.14
N GLN A 20 18.64 4.04 -20.69
CA GLN A 20 19.70 4.10 -21.69
C GLN A 20 21.08 3.82 -21.10
N LEU A 21 21.36 4.29 -19.87
CA LEU A 21 22.60 3.95 -19.17
C LEU A 21 22.69 2.45 -18.88
N ILE A 22 21.60 1.82 -18.43
CA ILE A 22 21.53 0.36 -18.22
C ILE A 22 21.84 -0.37 -19.53
N LYS A 23 21.25 0.04 -20.66
CA LYS A 23 21.54 -0.56 -21.98
C LYS A 23 22.99 -0.37 -22.39
N ALA A 24 23.59 0.78 -22.11
CA ALA A 24 24.98 1.04 -22.42
C ALA A 24 25.93 0.19 -21.56
N LEU A 25 25.59 -0.04 -20.28
CA LEU A 25 26.35 -0.93 -19.39
C LEU A 25 26.25 -2.41 -19.80
N PHE A 26 25.17 -2.81 -20.46
CA PHE A 26 25.02 -4.14 -21.09
C PHE A 26 25.47 -4.20 -22.56
N ASP A 27 26.21 -3.20 -23.05
CA ASP A 27 26.70 -3.24 -24.43
C ASP A 27 27.64 -4.45 -24.66
N ALA A 28 27.47 -5.14 -25.78
CA ALA A 28 28.18 -6.39 -26.07
C ALA A 28 29.70 -6.21 -26.31
N GLU A 29 30.17 -5.01 -26.64
CA GLU A 29 31.58 -4.73 -26.94
C GLU A 29 32.28 -3.99 -25.80
N TYR A 30 31.59 -3.03 -25.18
CA TYR A 30 32.16 -2.13 -24.17
C TYR A 30 31.54 -2.28 -22.77
N GLY A 31 30.44 -3.01 -22.65
CA GLY A 31 29.73 -3.27 -21.40
C GLY A 31 30.15 -4.58 -20.74
N SER A 32 29.30 -5.06 -19.82
CA SER A 32 29.47 -6.31 -19.08
C SER A 32 28.17 -7.11 -19.08
N ASP A 33 28.26 -8.44 -19.03
CA ASP A 33 27.10 -9.33 -18.91
C ASP A 33 26.39 -9.20 -17.56
N VAL A 34 27.08 -8.65 -16.55
CA VAL A 34 26.53 -8.32 -15.23
C VAL A 34 27.18 -7.04 -14.72
N PHE A 35 26.39 -6.14 -14.14
CA PHE A 35 26.89 -4.97 -13.40
C PHE A 35 26.11 -4.80 -12.10
N GLY A 36 26.73 -4.16 -11.11
CA GLY A 36 26.12 -3.86 -9.81
C GLY A 36 25.47 -2.47 -9.78
N LEU A 37 24.59 -2.23 -8.80
CA LEU A 37 23.96 -0.92 -8.59
C LEU A 37 24.99 0.23 -8.49
N ASN A 38 26.16 -0.04 -7.90
CA ASN A 38 27.27 0.92 -7.81
C ASN A 38 27.81 1.31 -9.20
N ASP A 39 27.92 0.37 -10.15
CA ASP A 39 28.38 0.66 -11.51
C ASP A 39 27.41 1.61 -12.22
N LEU A 40 26.11 1.38 -12.05
CA LEU A 40 25.07 2.28 -12.56
C LEU A 40 25.14 3.66 -11.89
N PHE A 41 25.39 3.70 -10.57
CA PHE A 41 25.58 4.96 -9.85
C PHE A 41 26.81 5.73 -10.36
N THR A 42 27.92 5.04 -10.61
CA THR A 42 29.13 5.61 -11.21
C THR A 42 28.86 6.13 -12.62
N ALA A 43 28.09 5.40 -13.44
CA ALA A 43 27.72 5.86 -14.78
C ALA A 43 26.86 7.14 -14.73
N VAL A 44 25.89 7.21 -13.81
CA VAL A 44 25.08 8.42 -13.59
C VAL A 44 25.96 9.59 -13.15
N ARG A 45 26.89 9.38 -12.21
CA ARG A 45 27.80 10.43 -11.74
C ARG A 45 28.75 10.94 -12.82
N ARG A 46 29.37 10.04 -13.57
CA ARG A 46 30.23 10.40 -14.72
C ARG A 46 29.47 11.24 -15.75
N MET A 47 28.23 10.86 -16.04
CA MET A 47 27.37 11.65 -16.92
C MET A 47 27.03 13.03 -16.33
N GLN A 48 26.74 13.11 -15.03
CA GLN A 48 26.36 14.35 -14.36
C GLN A 48 27.53 15.34 -14.21
N ASP A 49 28.67 14.85 -13.73
CA ASP A 49 29.79 15.66 -13.27
C ASP A 49 30.83 15.86 -14.38
N GLU A 50 31.09 14.83 -15.19
CA GLU A 50 32.12 14.84 -16.23
C GLU A 50 31.54 15.03 -17.64
N GLN A 51 30.21 14.96 -17.79
CA GLN A 51 29.52 14.93 -19.08
C GLN A 51 30.01 13.78 -20.00
N THR A 52 30.44 12.68 -19.39
CA THR A 52 30.90 11.48 -20.10
C THR A 52 29.83 10.40 -20.07
N ILE A 53 29.65 9.69 -21.19
CA ILE A 53 28.70 8.58 -21.30
C ILE A 53 29.46 7.27 -21.53
N PRO A 54 28.91 6.11 -21.11
CA PRO A 54 29.53 4.83 -21.40
C PRO A 54 29.70 4.63 -22.91
N SER A 55 30.82 4.04 -23.32
CA SER A 55 31.04 3.67 -24.71
C SER A 55 30.06 2.57 -25.11
N VAL A 56 29.56 2.63 -26.34
CA VAL A 56 28.67 1.61 -26.89
C VAL A 56 29.13 1.21 -28.29
N SER A 57 28.82 -0.03 -28.67
CA SER A 57 29.09 -0.56 -29.99
C SER A 57 28.27 0.17 -31.06
N MET A 58 28.70 0.06 -32.32
CA MET A 58 27.95 0.58 -33.46
C MET A 58 26.51 0.06 -33.53
N ALA A 59 26.24 -1.14 -33.02
CA ALA A 59 24.90 -1.71 -32.99
C ALA A 59 23.97 -0.96 -32.02
N ASN A 60 24.54 -0.32 -31.00
CA ASN A 60 23.83 0.45 -29.97
C ASN A 60 23.98 1.96 -30.17
N GLN A 61 24.35 2.43 -31.36
CA GLN A 61 24.42 3.86 -31.69
C GLN A 61 23.15 4.67 -31.29
N PRO A 62 21.91 4.16 -31.40
CA PRO A 62 20.73 4.88 -30.91
C PRO A 62 20.76 5.18 -29.39
N VAL A 63 21.42 4.34 -28.58
CA VAL A 63 21.60 4.55 -27.14
C VAL A 63 22.55 5.74 -26.92
N GLU A 64 23.67 5.77 -27.65
CA GLU A 64 24.63 6.89 -27.62
C GLU A 64 23.94 8.19 -28.00
N GLU A 65 23.24 8.22 -29.14
CA GLU A 65 22.53 9.40 -29.63
C GLU A 65 21.48 9.91 -28.62
N SER A 66 20.82 9.00 -27.91
CA SER A 66 19.86 9.35 -26.85
C SER A 66 20.58 10.01 -25.67
N LEU A 67 21.66 9.41 -25.17
CA LEU A 67 22.41 9.93 -24.03
C LEU A 67 23.07 11.29 -24.37
N THR A 68 23.67 11.43 -25.55
CA THR A 68 24.25 12.69 -26.04
C THR A 68 23.20 13.80 -26.19
N ARG A 69 21.96 13.45 -26.56
CA ARG A 69 20.86 14.42 -26.61
C ARG A 69 20.56 15.02 -25.24
N HIS A 70 20.69 14.25 -24.17
CA HIS A 70 20.52 14.78 -22.81
C HIS A 70 21.65 15.74 -22.42
N LEU A 71 22.90 15.44 -22.81
CA LEU A 71 24.04 16.35 -22.59
C LEU A 71 23.90 17.69 -23.32
N SER A 72 23.15 17.71 -24.43
CA SER A 72 22.93 18.91 -25.24
C SER A 72 21.82 19.82 -24.72
N LYS A 73 21.14 19.45 -23.62
CA LYS A 73 20.08 20.26 -22.99
C LYS A 73 20.66 21.46 -22.24
N GLU A 74 19.79 22.40 -21.89
CA GLU A 74 20.14 23.50 -20.99
C GLU A 74 20.66 22.95 -19.65
N GLU A 75 21.75 23.53 -19.13
CA GLU A 75 22.44 23.06 -17.92
C GLU A 75 21.51 22.86 -16.72
N SER A 76 20.59 23.81 -16.50
CA SER A 76 19.59 23.73 -15.42
C SER A 76 18.65 22.52 -15.55
N GLN A 77 18.19 22.23 -16.77
CA GLN A 77 17.29 21.11 -17.08
C GLN A 77 18.02 19.77 -17.05
N PHE A 78 19.27 19.77 -17.50
CA PHE A 78 20.17 18.61 -17.44
C PHE A 78 20.41 18.21 -15.98
N GLN A 79 20.90 19.14 -15.15
CA GLN A 79 21.17 18.88 -13.73
C GLN A 79 19.91 18.42 -12.99
N THR A 80 18.77 19.08 -13.21
CA THR A 80 17.49 18.66 -12.62
C THR A 80 17.10 17.21 -12.98
N SER A 81 17.38 16.79 -14.22
CA SER A 81 17.08 15.42 -14.68
C SER A 81 18.05 14.39 -14.08
N MET A 82 19.32 14.75 -13.96
CA MET A 82 20.36 13.91 -13.35
C MET A 82 20.15 13.75 -11.84
N ASP A 83 19.81 14.83 -11.13
CA ASP A 83 19.45 14.78 -9.71
C ASP A 83 18.24 13.86 -9.47
N ALA A 84 17.23 13.91 -10.35
CA ALA A 84 16.09 13.02 -10.28
C ALA A 84 16.47 11.55 -10.52
N ALA A 85 17.43 11.27 -11.42
CA ALA A 85 17.95 9.92 -11.64
C ALA A 85 18.78 9.43 -10.43
N GLY A 86 19.66 10.27 -9.90
CA GLY A 86 20.49 9.96 -8.72
C GLY A 86 19.65 9.70 -7.47
N ASN A 87 18.66 10.55 -7.18
CA ASN A 87 17.78 10.39 -6.02
C ASN A 87 17.00 9.06 -6.03
N ARG A 88 16.66 8.54 -7.21
CA ARG A 88 16.00 7.23 -7.35
C ARG A 88 16.94 6.07 -7.04
N LEU A 89 18.20 6.18 -7.46
CA LEU A 89 19.21 5.18 -7.11
C LEU A 89 19.55 5.23 -5.63
N GLU A 90 19.53 6.41 -5.01
CA GLU A 90 19.79 6.57 -3.58
C GLU A 90 18.72 5.84 -2.74
N GLN A 91 17.44 5.90 -3.15
CA GLN A 91 16.37 5.13 -2.50
C GLN A 91 16.63 3.62 -2.49
N LEU A 92 17.33 3.07 -3.49
CA LEU A 92 17.72 1.65 -3.53
C LEU A 92 18.94 1.36 -2.62
N ARG A 93 19.80 2.36 -2.36
CA ARG A 93 20.97 2.24 -1.48
C ARG A 93 20.62 2.24 0.01
N GLU A 94 19.55 2.93 0.39
CA GLU A 94 19.08 3.06 1.78
C GLU A 94 18.68 1.71 2.42
N SER A 95 18.38 0.68 1.63
CA SER A 95 18.12 -0.67 2.14
C SER A 95 19.41 -1.52 2.13
N PRO A 96 19.97 -1.88 3.30
CA PRO A 96 21.22 -2.66 3.37
C PRO A 96 21.11 -4.03 2.68
N HIS A 97 19.94 -4.66 2.76
CA HIS A 97 19.68 -5.97 2.16
C HIS A 97 19.59 -5.88 0.63
N LEU A 98 18.85 -4.91 0.10
CA LEU A 98 18.75 -4.71 -1.36
C LEU A 98 20.10 -4.29 -1.95
N ARG A 99 20.80 -3.36 -1.29
CA ARG A 99 22.13 -2.91 -1.72
C ARG A 99 23.09 -4.09 -1.89
N ARG A 100 23.07 -5.06 -0.96
CA ARG A 100 23.92 -6.26 -1.04
C ARG A 100 23.58 -7.11 -2.27
N VAL A 101 22.29 -7.40 -2.48
CA VAL A 101 21.83 -8.25 -3.59
C VAL A 101 22.10 -7.57 -4.94
N PHE A 102 21.79 -6.27 -5.06
CA PHE A 102 21.95 -5.54 -6.32
C PHE A 102 23.38 -5.13 -6.65
N ASN A 103 24.33 -5.19 -5.71
CA ASN A 103 25.75 -4.96 -5.99
C ASN A 103 26.54 -6.24 -6.25
N HIS A 104 25.93 -7.42 -6.08
CA HIS A 104 26.63 -8.67 -6.31
C HIS A 104 26.79 -8.98 -7.79
N THR A 105 28.04 -9.00 -8.26
CA THR A 105 28.42 -9.36 -9.63
C THR A 105 29.24 -10.64 -9.60
N PRO A 106 28.62 -11.83 -9.79
CA PRO A 106 29.31 -13.09 -9.64
C PRO A 106 30.47 -13.20 -10.64
N ALA A 107 31.68 -13.44 -10.12
CA ALA A 107 32.86 -13.62 -10.96
C ALA A 107 32.69 -14.83 -11.90
N GLN A 108 33.21 -14.72 -13.13
CA GLN A 108 33.31 -15.82 -14.09
C GLN A 108 34.75 -16.33 -14.21
N ASN A 109 34.92 -17.63 -14.47
CA ASN A 109 36.20 -18.22 -14.82
C ASN A 109 36.57 -17.98 -16.30
N GLU A 110 37.76 -18.42 -16.71
CA GLU A 110 38.23 -18.31 -18.12
C GLU A 110 37.32 -19.03 -19.14
N SER A 111 36.45 -19.92 -18.69
CA SER A 111 35.47 -20.64 -19.53
C SER A 111 34.10 -19.95 -19.58
N GLY A 112 33.93 -18.81 -18.91
CA GLY A 112 32.66 -18.07 -18.83
C GLY A 112 31.66 -18.62 -17.82
N GLU A 113 32.08 -19.54 -16.94
CA GLU A 113 31.20 -20.09 -15.90
C GLU A 113 31.31 -19.27 -14.62
N TYR A 114 30.17 -18.95 -14.01
CA TYR A 114 30.12 -18.27 -12.73
C TYR A 114 30.71 -19.14 -11.60
N VAL A 115 31.71 -18.62 -10.90
CA VAL A 115 32.38 -19.29 -9.77
C VAL A 115 31.85 -18.86 -8.41
N GLU A 116 31.16 -17.73 -8.34
CA GLU A 116 30.55 -17.22 -7.12
C GLU A 116 29.05 -17.57 -7.02
N ASN A 117 28.52 -17.48 -5.80
CA ASN A 117 27.14 -17.79 -5.49
C ASN A 117 26.19 -16.90 -6.30
N HIS A 118 25.23 -17.52 -6.96
CA HIS A 118 24.17 -16.81 -7.67
C HIS A 118 22.95 -17.72 -7.78
N PHE A 119 21.77 -17.11 -7.77
CA PHE A 119 20.50 -17.79 -7.95
C PHE A 119 19.98 -17.58 -9.36
N ASP A 120 19.64 -18.66 -10.05
CA ASP A 120 19.15 -18.63 -11.43
C ASP A 120 18.08 -19.69 -11.65
N PHE A 121 16.86 -19.24 -11.98
CA PHE A 121 15.72 -20.13 -12.22
C PHE A 121 15.99 -21.16 -13.32
N ARG A 122 16.81 -20.83 -14.33
CA ARG A 122 17.12 -21.75 -15.45
C ARG A 122 17.69 -23.08 -14.99
N LYS A 123 18.36 -23.13 -13.84
CA LYS A 123 18.91 -24.36 -13.26
C LYS A 123 17.84 -25.28 -12.67
N PHE A 124 16.69 -24.74 -12.29
CA PHE A 124 15.63 -25.46 -11.57
C PHE A 124 14.40 -25.74 -12.43
N LEU A 125 14.23 -25.06 -13.58
CA LEU A 125 13.06 -25.24 -14.45
C LEU A 125 12.88 -26.68 -14.99
N ASP A 126 13.93 -27.50 -14.89
CA ASP A 126 13.97 -28.90 -15.32
C ASP A 126 13.95 -29.89 -14.14
N GLU A 127 13.91 -29.42 -12.90
CA GLU A 127 13.96 -30.24 -11.69
C GLU A 127 12.59 -30.31 -10.99
N ASP A 128 12.30 -31.43 -10.33
CA ASP A 128 11.12 -31.58 -9.46
C ASP A 128 11.44 -31.04 -8.07
N VAL A 129 11.40 -29.71 -7.95
CA VAL A 129 11.79 -28.98 -6.74
C VAL A 129 10.77 -27.93 -6.36
N THR A 130 10.58 -27.74 -5.05
CA THR A 130 9.82 -26.63 -4.47
C THR A 130 10.80 -25.57 -3.98
N ILE A 131 10.67 -24.36 -4.49
CA ILE A 131 11.45 -23.20 -4.05
C ILE A 131 10.53 -22.30 -3.23
N LEU A 132 10.88 -22.10 -1.97
CA LEU A 132 10.20 -21.17 -1.08
C LEU A 132 11.06 -19.92 -0.92
N LEU A 133 10.47 -18.76 -1.22
CA LEU A 133 11.12 -17.46 -1.11
C LEU A 133 10.42 -16.69 0.00
N ASP A 134 11.05 -16.65 1.16
CA ASP A 134 10.57 -15.87 2.30
C ASP A 134 11.04 -14.42 2.15
N LEU A 135 10.08 -13.51 2.08
CA LEU A 135 10.31 -12.08 1.96
C LEU A 135 9.68 -11.30 3.12
N GLY A 136 9.20 -11.98 4.17
CA GLY A 136 8.44 -11.37 5.27
C GLY A 136 9.25 -10.40 6.14
N ASP A 137 10.57 -10.57 6.19
CA ASP A 137 11.47 -9.67 6.92
C ASP A 137 11.81 -8.36 6.16
N LEU A 138 11.31 -8.20 4.93
CA LEU A 138 11.52 -6.99 4.13
C LEU A 138 10.40 -5.98 4.35
N ARG A 139 10.74 -4.69 4.28
CA ARG A 139 9.73 -3.62 4.21
C ARG A 139 8.84 -3.81 2.98
N PRO A 140 7.55 -3.42 3.02
CA PRO A 140 6.60 -3.66 1.92
C PRO A 140 7.09 -3.20 0.53
N GLU A 141 7.71 -2.03 0.42
CA GLU A 141 8.24 -1.52 -0.85
C GLU A 141 9.41 -2.37 -1.37
N ALA A 142 10.29 -2.83 -0.46
CA ALA A 142 11.41 -3.69 -0.79
C ALA A 142 10.94 -5.11 -1.16
N GLN A 143 9.97 -5.65 -0.42
CA GLN A 143 9.31 -6.92 -0.73
C GLN A 143 8.70 -6.88 -2.13
N GLN A 144 7.96 -5.82 -2.47
CA GLN A 144 7.38 -5.65 -3.81
C GLN A 144 8.45 -5.58 -4.90
N ALA A 145 9.51 -4.78 -4.69
CA ALA A 145 10.59 -4.65 -5.66
C ALA A 145 11.33 -5.96 -5.91
N VAL A 146 11.67 -6.71 -4.85
CA VAL A 146 12.33 -8.02 -4.94
C VAL A 146 11.42 -9.04 -5.60
N THR A 147 10.13 -9.06 -5.25
CA THR A 147 9.15 -9.94 -5.89
C THR A 147 9.10 -9.67 -7.39
N LEU A 148 9.00 -8.41 -7.82
CA LEU A 148 8.96 -8.06 -9.24
C LEU A 148 10.25 -8.43 -9.98
N LEU A 149 11.41 -8.27 -9.35
CA LEU A 149 12.68 -8.72 -9.90
C LEU A 149 12.70 -10.23 -10.11
N LEU A 150 12.29 -11.00 -9.10
CA LEU A 150 12.20 -12.46 -9.18
C LEU A 150 11.24 -12.91 -10.27
N LEU A 151 10.08 -12.25 -10.38
CA LEU A 151 9.10 -12.52 -11.44
C LEU A 151 9.64 -12.20 -12.83
N SER A 152 10.38 -11.09 -12.98
CA SER A 152 11.02 -10.73 -14.25
C SER A 152 12.05 -11.78 -14.65
N ASN A 153 12.92 -12.19 -13.71
CA ASN A 153 13.93 -13.21 -13.94
C ASN A 153 13.30 -14.58 -14.28
N LEU A 154 12.23 -14.96 -13.57
CA LEU A 154 11.50 -16.19 -13.86
C LEU A 154 10.86 -16.14 -15.26
N TRP A 155 10.26 -14.99 -15.61
CA TRP A 155 9.65 -14.78 -16.91
C TRP A 155 10.66 -14.96 -18.05
N ASP A 156 11.82 -14.32 -17.93
CA ASP A 156 12.90 -14.46 -18.89
C ASP A 156 13.39 -15.91 -18.98
N ALA A 157 13.52 -16.60 -17.84
CA ALA A 157 13.95 -18.00 -17.80
C ALA A 157 12.97 -18.93 -18.55
N VAL A 158 11.65 -18.79 -18.34
CA VAL A 158 10.66 -19.62 -19.04
C VAL A 158 10.55 -19.27 -20.53
N GLN A 159 10.80 -18.00 -20.90
CA GLN A 159 10.87 -17.58 -22.30
C GLN A 159 12.07 -18.19 -23.03
N VAL A 160 13.25 -18.18 -22.39
CA VAL A 160 14.48 -18.80 -22.92
C VAL A 160 14.27 -20.30 -23.09
N ARG A 161 13.75 -21.00 -22.07
CA ARG A 161 13.44 -22.44 -22.14
C ARG A 161 12.62 -22.79 -23.38
N ARG A 162 11.57 -22.01 -23.66
CA ARG A 162 10.72 -22.21 -24.86
C ARG A 162 11.47 -21.92 -26.16
N ARG A 163 12.30 -20.88 -26.21
CA ARG A 163 13.11 -20.53 -27.38
C ARG A 163 14.10 -21.65 -27.74
N ASP A 164 14.66 -22.32 -26.73
CA ASP A 164 15.61 -23.42 -26.89
C ASP A 164 14.96 -24.74 -27.32
N GLY A 165 13.67 -24.72 -27.66
CA GLY A 165 12.94 -25.85 -28.23
C GLY A 165 12.44 -26.87 -27.20
N GLN A 166 12.69 -26.63 -25.91
CA GLN A 166 12.08 -27.40 -24.82
C GLN A 166 10.61 -26.99 -24.69
N THR A 167 9.76 -27.60 -25.52
CA THR A 167 8.31 -27.37 -25.57
C THR A 167 7.52 -28.48 -24.90
N ASP A 168 8.20 -29.35 -24.15
CA ASP A 168 7.53 -30.41 -23.41
C ASP A 168 6.60 -29.80 -22.37
N TYR A 169 5.30 -30.00 -22.60
CA TYR A 169 4.24 -29.62 -21.66
C TYR A 169 4.34 -30.37 -20.33
N GLU A 170 5.26 -31.33 -20.20
CA GLU A 170 5.57 -32.06 -18.97
C GLU A 170 6.29 -31.19 -17.92
N LYS A 171 6.95 -30.10 -18.32
CA LYS A 171 7.73 -29.25 -17.40
C LYS A 171 6.98 -27.97 -17.03
N LEU A 172 5.97 -28.13 -16.17
CA LEU A 172 5.16 -27.02 -15.66
C LEU A 172 5.85 -26.35 -14.47
N THR A 173 5.95 -25.02 -14.53
CA THR A 173 6.35 -24.21 -13.37
C THR A 173 5.09 -23.67 -12.72
N ASN A 174 4.86 -24.01 -11.46
CA ASN A 174 3.74 -23.48 -10.67
C ASN A 174 4.27 -22.35 -9.78
N LEU A 175 3.84 -21.13 -10.05
CA LEU A 175 4.16 -19.94 -9.27
C LEU A 175 2.97 -19.62 -8.37
N ILE A 176 3.19 -19.53 -7.06
CA ILE A 176 2.20 -19.07 -6.09
C ILE A 176 2.74 -17.79 -5.47
N ILE A 177 1.93 -16.72 -5.49
CA ILE A 177 2.27 -15.44 -4.89
C ILE A 177 1.29 -15.22 -3.74
N GLU A 178 1.81 -15.20 -2.52
CA GLU A 178 1.07 -14.71 -1.35
C GLU A 178 1.07 -13.18 -1.33
N GLU A 179 0.04 -12.59 -0.72
CA GLU A 179 -0.17 -11.14 -0.69
C GLU A 179 -0.10 -10.49 -2.08
N ALA A 180 -0.68 -11.15 -3.08
CA ALA A 180 -0.44 -10.84 -4.49
C ALA A 180 -0.96 -9.47 -4.97
N ALA A 181 -1.82 -8.78 -4.20
CA ALA A 181 -2.53 -7.59 -4.68
C ALA A 181 -1.62 -6.44 -5.17
N PRO A 182 -0.53 -6.05 -4.46
CA PRO A 182 0.38 -5.00 -4.94
C PRO A 182 1.08 -5.39 -6.25
N VAL A 183 1.40 -6.68 -6.41
CA VAL A 183 2.17 -7.21 -7.54
C VAL A 183 1.28 -7.50 -8.75
N ALA A 184 0.05 -7.95 -8.52
CA ALA A 184 -0.95 -8.24 -9.57
C ALA A 184 -1.32 -7.00 -10.39
N SER A 185 -1.32 -5.81 -9.77
CA SER A 185 -1.59 -4.54 -10.45
C SER A 185 -0.48 -4.07 -11.40
N THR A 186 0.69 -4.71 -11.38
CA THR A 186 1.84 -4.31 -12.20
C THR A 186 1.67 -4.76 -13.65
N ARG A 187 2.28 -4.03 -14.58
CA ARG A 187 2.24 -4.38 -16.01
C ARG A 187 2.87 -5.74 -16.30
N LEU A 188 3.95 -6.11 -15.60
CA LEU A 188 4.59 -7.42 -15.78
C LEU A 188 3.60 -8.55 -15.53
N VAL A 189 2.83 -8.48 -14.44
CA VAL A 189 1.86 -9.52 -14.10
C VAL A 189 0.62 -9.44 -14.99
N SER A 190 0.00 -8.27 -15.08
CA SER A 190 -1.28 -8.08 -15.77
C SER A 190 -1.21 -8.15 -17.31
N GLU A 191 -0.11 -7.70 -17.93
CA GLU A 191 0.02 -7.63 -19.40
C GLU A 191 0.83 -8.78 -19.99
N GLN A 192 1.70 -9.41 -19.20
CA GLN A 192 2.62 -10.43 -19.71
C GLN A 192 2.37 -11.78 -19.07
N LEU A 193 2.54 -11.92 -17.74
CA LEU A 193 2.47 -13.22 -17.08
C LEU A 193 1.07 -13.84 -17.12
N LEU A 194 0.02 -13.08 -16.77
CA LEU A 194 -1.36 -13.58 -16.80
C LEU A 194 -1.81 -13.97 -18.21
N PRO A 195 -1.64 -13.13 -19.25
CA PRO A 195 -2.13 -13.47 -20.59
C PRO A 195 -1.25 -14.50 -21.31
N GLN A 196 0.07 -14.47 -21.10
CA GLN A 196 1.01 -15.24 -21.93
C GLN A 196 1.63 -16.44 -21.21
N GLY A 197 1.68 -16.45 -19.87
CA GLY A 197 2.41 -17.44 -19.06
C GLY A 197 2.08 -18.90 -19.40
N ARG A 198 0.79 -19.18 -19.65
CA ARG A 198 0.32 -20.52 -20.05
C ARG A 198 1.05 -21.07 -21.28
N SER A 199 1.39 -20.21 -22.24
CA SER A 199 2.07 -20.61 -23.46
C SER A 199 3.55 -20.97 -23.25
N PHE A 200 4.12 -20.62 -22.09
CA PHE A 200 5.50 -20.90 -21.69
C PHE A 200 5.59 -21.98 -20.59
N GLY A 201 4.48 -22.67 -20.28
CA GLY A 201 4.43 -23.67 -19.23
C GLY A 201 4.50 -23.08 -17.82
N LEU A 202 4.11 -21.81 -17.65
CA LEU A 202 4.02 -21.13 -16.36
C LEU A 202 2.55 -21.05 -15.93
N SER A 203 2.22 -21.73 -14.83
CA SER A 203 0.97 -21.60 -14.10
C SER A 203 1.13 -20.61 -12.96
N MET A 204 0.12 -19.79 -12.70
CA MET A 204 0.19 -18.76 -11.67
C MET A 204 -1.04 -18.82 -10.76
N GLY A 205 -0.79 -18.89 -9.45
CA GLY A 205 -1.77 -18.75 -8.38
C GLY A 205 -1.54 -17.44 -7.63
N LEU A 206 -2.57 -16.60 -7.56
CA LEU A 206 -2.54 -15.35 -6.80
C LEU A 206 -3.38 -15.53 -5.54
N VAL A 207 -2.77 -15.35 -4.37
CA VAL A 207 -3.46 -15.42 -3.08
C VAL A 207 -3.60 -14.01 -2.53
N MET A 208 -4.83 -13.61 -2.24
CA MET A 208 -5.14 -12.27 -1.74
C MET A 208 -6.38 -12.28 -0.86
N GLN A 209 -6.37 -11.46 0.19
CA GLN A 209 -7.51 -11.32 1.10
C GLN A 209 -8.60 -10.40 0.51
N PHE A 210 -8.20 -9.36 -0.22
CA PHE A 210 -9.08 -8.33 -0.76
C PHE A 210 -8.75 -8.03 -2.22
N PRO A 211 -9.44 -8.68 -3.19
CA PRO A 211 -9.22 -8.44 -4.61
C PRO A 211 -9.37 -6.98 -5.07
N GLY A 212 -10.25 -6.20 -4.45
CA GLY A 212 -10.42 -4.77 -4.75
C GLY A 212 -9.16 -3.92 -4.55
N GLN A 213 -8.18 -4.40 -3.78
CA GLN A 213 -6.86 -3.75 -3.71
C GLN A 213 -6.13 -3.68 -5.06
N VAL A 214 -6.41 -4.61 -5.98
CA VAL A 214 -5.89 -4.55 -7.35
C VAL A 214 -6.61 -3.45 -8.12
N ARG A 215 -7.94 -3.37 -8.02
CA ARG A 215 -8.77 -2.32 -8.67
C ARG A 215 -8.35 -0.92 -8.25
N ASN A 216 -8.15 -0.70 -6.94
CA ASN A 216 -7.67 0.58 -6.39
C ASN A 216 -6.34 1.05 -6.99
N ARG A 217 -5.52 0.14 -7.51
CA ARG A 217 -4.23 0.45 -8.16
C ARG A 217 -4.36 0.52 -9.69
N SER A 218 -5.14 -0.37 -10.29
CA SER A 218 -5.37 -0.45 -11.73
C SER A 218 -6.61 -1.30 -12.03
N GLU A 219 -7.67 -0.65 -12.49
CA GLU A 219 -8.91 -1.32 -12.93
C GLU A 219 -8.65 -2.27 -14.10
N ARG A 220 -7.86 -1.82 -15.09
CA ARG A 220 -7.42 -2.70 -16.20
C ARG A 220 -6.74 -3.97 -15.68
N ALA A 221 -5.88 -3.87 -14.66
CA ALA A 221 -5.24 -5.05 -14.09
C ALA A 221 -6.23 -5.94 -13.32
N TYR A 222 -7.22 -5.35 -12.66
CA TYR A 222 -8.29 -6.08 -12.00
C TYR A 222 -9.14 -6.87 -13.01
N ASP A 223 -9.52 -6.27 -14.13
CA ASP A 223 -10.22 -6.96 -15.22
C ASP A 223 -9.39 -8.12 -15.77
N GLU A 224 -8.07 -7.91 -15.98
CA GLU A 224 -7.18 -8.98 -16.43
C GLU A 224 -7.10 -10.13 -15.42
N VAL A 225 -7.08 -9.82 -14.12
CA VAL A 225 -7.13 -10.82 -13.03
C VAL A 225 -8.46 -11.58 -13.08
N LEU A 226 -9.59 -10.90 -13.16
CA LEU A 226 -10.92 -11.54 -13.19
C LEU A 226 -11.14 -12.39 -14.44
N ASN A 227 -10.62 -11.95 -15.60
CA ASN A 227 -10.85 -12.58 -16.90
C ASN A 227 -9.86 -13.70 -17.25
N ASN A 228 -8.56 -13.57 -16.92
CA ASN A 228 -7.55 -14.58 -17.29
C ASN A 228 -7.44 -15.70 -16.26
N ILE A 229 -7.82 -15.45 -15.00
CA ILE A 229 -7.83 -16.46 -13.95
C ILE A 229 -9.11 -17.29 -14.07
N LYS A 230 -8.96 -18.51 -14.59
CA LYS A 230 -10.08 -19.42 -14.85
C LYS A 230 -10.43 -20.33 -13.68
N THR A 231 -9.51 -20.47 -12.72
CA THR A 231 -9.71 -21.23 -11.48
C THR A 231 -9.77 -20.25 -10.34
N LYS A 232 -10.92 -20.16 -9.66
CA LYS A 232 -11.11 -19.27 -8.50
C LYS A 232 -11.46 -20.11 -7.29
N LEU A 233 -10.70 -19.94 -6.21
CA LEU A 233 -10.96 -20.53 -4.90
C LEU A 233 -11.28 -19.40 -3.94
N ILE A 234 -12.49 -19.39 -3.40
CA ILE A 234 -13.04 -18.26 -2.66
C ILE A 234 -13.44 -18.73 -1.27
N GLY A 235 -12.75 -18.23 -0.26
CA GLY A 235 -13.09 -18.45 1.13
C GLY A 235 -14.17 -17.48 1.61
N ASN A 236 -14.37 -17.40 2.92
CA ASN A 236 -15.27 -16.41 3.52
C ASN A 236 -14.64 -15.00 3.45
N ILE A 237 -14.85 -14.33 2.32
CA ILE A 237 -14.49 -12.92 2.09
C ILE A 237 -15.75 -12.14 1.72
N SER A 238 -15.79 -10.86 2.07
CA SER A 238 -16.81 -9.95 1.55
C SER A 238 -16.69 -9.88 0.03
N MET A 239 -17.61 -10.52 -0.70
CA MET A 239 -17.56 -10.53 -2.16
C MET A 239 -18.09 -9.23 -2.76
N GLU A 240 -17.20 -8.55 -3.48
CA GLU A 240 -17.48 -7.39 -4.32
C GLU A 240 -18.40 -7.73 -5.50
N HIS A 241 -18.96 -6.72 -6.18
CA HIS A 241 -19.94 -6.92 -7.28
C HIS A 241 -19.30 -7.59 -8.48
N ASP A 242 -18.24 -6.99 -8.99
CA ASP A 242 -17.51 -7.43 -10.19
C ASP A 242 -16.98 -8.87 -10.01
N LEU A 243 -16.52 -9.21 -8.80
CA LEU A 243 -16.13 -10.57 -8.47
C LEU A 243 -17.33 -11.52 -8.53
N ALA A 244 -18.45 -11.17 -7.91
CA ALA A 244 -19.67 -11.99 -7.91
C ALA A 244 -20.27 -12.14 -9.32
N GLU A 245 -20.23 -11.09 -10.14
CA GLU A 245 -20.68 -11.11 -11.53
C GLU A 245 -19.80 -12.02 -12.38
N SER A 246 -18.47 -11.94 -12.22
CA SER A 246 -17.52 -12.82 -12.91
C SER A 246 -17.66 -14.31 -12.57
N LEU A 247 -18.42 -14.62 -11.52
CA LEU A 247 -18.66 -15.95 -10.97
C LEU A 247 -20.09 -16.45 -11.21
N ALA A 248 -21.01 -15.55 -11.56
CA ALA A 248 -22.40 -15.88 -11.79
C ALA A 248 -22.56 -16.73 -13.06
N HIS A 249 -23.60 -17.56 -13.07
CA HIS A 249 -23.97 -18.39 -14.21
C HIS A 249 -25.50 -18.61 -14.20
N GLU A 250 -26.04 -19.24 -15.26
CA GLU A 250 -27.49 -19.31 -15.50
C GLU A 250 -28.33 -19.80 -14.30
N ASP A 251 -27.76 -20.67 -13.45
CA ASP A 251 -28.44 -21.26 -12.29
C ASP A 251 -28.09 -20.61 -10.93
N LEU A 252 -27.21 -19.59 -10.90
CA LEU A 252 -26.81 -18.92 -9.67
C LEU A 252 -26.54 -17.43 -9.92
N SER A 253 -27.41 -16.58 -9.37
CA SER A 253 -27.28 -15.14 -9.47
C SER A 253 -26.06 -14.63 -8.68
N PRO A 254 -25.51 -13.46 -9.03
CA PRO A 254 -24.45 -12.81 -8.24
C PRO A 254 -24.84 -12.63 -6.77
N THR A 255 -26.12 -12.33 -6.50
CA THR A 255 -26.67 -12.16 -5.16
C THR A 255 -26.70 -13.47 -4.37
N ASP A 256 -27.12 -14.58 -4.98
CA ASP A 256 -27.13 -15.89 -4.33
C ASP A 256 -25.72 -16.37 -4.01
N LEU A 257 -24.77 -16.10 -4.93
CA LEU A 257 -23.36 -16.43 -4.75
C LEU A 257 -22.73 -15.58 -3.62
N ARG A 258 -23.04 -14.27 -3.54
CA ARG A 258 -22.65 -13.39 -2.42
C ARG A 258 -23.19 -13.89 -1.08
N ASN A 259 -24.49 -14.16 -1.01
CA ASN A 259 -25.13 -14.69 0.19
C ASN A 259 -24.52 -16.02 0.61
N ARG A 260 -24.17 -16.87 -0.36
CA ARG A 260 -23.53 -18.16 -0.09
C ARG A 260 -22.12 -17.99 0.45
N VAL A 261 -21.29 -17.11 -0.12
CA VAL A 261 -19.92 -16.88 0.37
C VAL A 261 -19.91 -16.28 1.76
N ASN A 262 -20.76 -15.29 2.03
CA ASN A 262 -20.86 -14.64 3.34
C ASN A 262 -21.33 -15.59 4.46
N THR A 263 -21.90 -16.74 4.10
CA THR A 263 -22.36 -17.77 5.05
C THR A 263 -21.42 -18.99 5.10
N LEU A 264 -20.28 -18.96 4.41
CA LEU A 264 -19.31 -20.04 4.45
C LEU A 264 -18.66 -20.15 5.84
N PRO A 265 -18.64 -21.35 6.45
CA PRO A 265 -17.81 -21.63 7.61
C PRO A 265 -16.33 -21.36 7.31
N SER A 266 -15.57 -21.00 8.35
CA SER A 266 -14.11 -20.88 8.23
C SER A 266 -13.50 -22.18 7.70
N GLY A 267 -12.63 -22.06 6.70
CA GLY A 267 -11.99 -23.20 6.04
C GLY A 267 -12.80 -23.86 4.92
N GLU A 268 -14.09 -23.53 4.72
CA GLU A 268 -14.81 -23.93 3.51
C GLU A 268 -14.55 -22.95 2.36
N TRP A 269 -14.46 -23.50 1.14
CA TRP A 269 -14.15 -22.75 -0.06
C TRP A 269 -15.23 -22.98 -1.12
N ILE A 270 -15.51 -21.98 -1.95
CA ILE A 270 -16.20 -22.16 -3.23
C ILE A 270 -15.15 -22.26 -4.33
N ALA A 271 -15.25 -23.31 -5.13
CA ALA A 271 -14.42 -23.50 -6.31
C ALA A 271 -15.23 -23.19 -7.58
N GLN A 272 -14.68 -22.33 -8.42
CA GLN A 272 -15.03 -22.23 -9.82
C GLN A 272 -13.88 -22.80 -10.64
N LEU A 273 -14.17 -23.80 -11.47
CA LEU A 273 -13.17 -24.47 -12.31
C LEU A 273 -13.42 -24.14 -13.79
N PRO A 274 -12.36 -24.10 -14.62
CA PRO A 274 -12.50 -23.92 -16.06
C PRO A 274 -13.33 -25.05 -16.68
N SER A 275 -13.87 -24.76 -17.86
CA SER A 275 -14.47 -25.80 -18.70
C SER A 275 -13.40 -26.81 -19.14
N PRO A 276 -13.67 -28.12 -19.03
CA PRO A 276 -12.68 -29.16 -19.29
C PRO A 276 -12.29 -29.28 -20.76
N ALA A 277 -13.21 -28.94 -21.68
CA ALA A 277 -12.98 -28.94 -23.11
C ALA A 277 -13.75 -27.81 -23.81
N PHE A 278 -13.32 -27.46 -25.02
CA PHE A 278 -14.00 -26.48 -25.85
C PHE A 278 -15.42 -26.94 -26.20
N GLY A 279 -16.43 -26.11 -25.90
CA GLY A 279 -17.84 -26.43 -26.14
C GLY A 279 -18.51 -27.26 -25.04
N GLU A 280 -17.79 -27.61 -23.97
CA GLU A 280 -18.36 -28.19 -22.76
C GLU A 280 -18.54 -27.10 -21.70
N THR A 281 -19.64 -27.13 -20.96
CA THR A 281 -19.83 -26.26 -19.79
C THR A 281 -19.06 -26.86 -18.61
N GLY A 282 -18.20 -26.06 -17.98
CA GLY A 282 -17.54 -26.43 -16.74
C GLY A 282 -18.52 -26.72 -15.61
N PRO A 283 -18.07 -27.36 -14.52
CA PRO A 283 -18.93 -27.58 -13.36
C PRO A 283 -19.39 -26.23 -12.79
N SER A 284 -20.68 -26.16 -12.41
CA SER A 284 -21.20 -25.06 -11.60
C SER A 284 -20.35 -24.88 -10.35
N PRO A 285 -20.17 -23.64 -9.84
CA PRO A 285 -19.45 -23.39 -8.60
C PRO A 285 -19.93 -24.30 -7.46
N PHE A 286 -18.99 -24.93 -6.75
CA PHE A 286 -19.29 -25.91 -5.71
C PHE A 286 -18.43 -25.70 -4.46
N SER A 287 -18.93 -26.16 -3.32
CA SER A 287 -18.21 -26.06 -2.05
C SER A 287 -17.17 -27.17 -1.91
N MET A 288 -16.01 -26.84 -1.38
CA MET A 288 -14.91 -27.75 -1.08
C MET A 288 -14.51 -27.63 0.38
N LYS A 289 -14.08 -28.77 0.94
CA LYS A 289 -13.45 -28.85 2.26
C LYS A 289 -11.94 -28.84 2.11
N PRO A 290 -11.21 -28.28 3.08
CA PRO A 290 -9.77 -28.28 3.05
C PRO A 290 -9.26 -29.71 3.23
N LEU A 291 -8.06 -29.98 2.72
CA LEU A 291 -7.37 -31.22 3.02
C LEU A 291 -7.04 -31.30 4.52
N PRO A 292 -6.91 -32.51 5.10
CA PRO A 292 -6.41 -32.66 6.46
C PRO A 292 -5.05 -31.98 6.62
N ILE A 293 -4.81 -31.40 7.80
CA ILE A 293 -3.53 -30.76 8.12
C ILE A 293 -2.43 -31.83 8.05
N SER A 294 -1.35 -31.51 7.32
CA SER A 294 -0.23 -32.42 7.11
C SER A 294 0.41 -32.86 8.43
N ALA A 295 0.80 -34.13 8.51
CA ALA A 295 1.53 -34.66 9.66
C ALA A 295 2.79 -33.84 9.95
N GLY A 296 3.11 -33.67 11.23
CA GLY A 296 4.18 -32.80 11.72
C GLY A 296 3.77 -31.37 12.01
N HIS A 297 2.63 -30.89 11.48
CA HIS A 297 2.10 -29.57 11.87
C HIS A 297 1.59 -29.60 13.32
N PRO A 298 1.77 -28.53 14.12
CA PRO A 298 1.33 -28.49 15.53
C PRO A 298 -0.16 -28.78 15.74
N GLU A 299 -0.99 -28.35 14.80
CA GLU A 299 -2.45 -28.55 14.82
C GLU A 299 -2.92 -29.82 14.08
N SER A 300 -2.00 -30.64 13.54
CA SER A 300 -2.39 -31.87 12.86
C SER A 300 -2.78 -32.98 13.83
N ASP A 301 -3.43 -34.03 13.32
CA ASP A 301 -3.72 -35.24 14.09
C ASP A 301 -2.44 -35.98 14.53
N ASN A 302 -1.30 -35.70 13.90
CA ASN A 302 0.00 -36.31 14.18
C ASN A 302 1.08 -35.21 14.25
N PRO A 303 1.10 -34.36 15.28
CA PRO A 303 2.12 -33.33 15.44
C PRO A 303 3.49 -33.98 15.73
N LEU A 304 4.57 -33.23 15.51
CA LEU A 304 5.90 -33.68 15.91
C LEU A 304 5.93 -33.96 17.41
N THR A 305 6.58 -35.05 17.82
CA THR A 305 6.93 -35.25 19.23
C THR A 305 7.91 -34.18 19.69
N GLU A 306 7.98 -33.90 21.00
CA GLU A 306 8.94 -32.92 21.56
C GLU A 306 10.39 -33.20 21.11
N MET A 307 10.75 -34.49 21.00
CA MET A 307 12.08 -34.90 20.54
C MET A 307 12.30 -34.59 19.05
N GLU A 308 11.31 -34.87 18.19
CA GLU A 308 11.40 -34.58 16.76
C GLU A 308 11.40 -33.08 16.48
N ALA A 309 10.57 -32.31 17.19
CA ALA A 309 10.55 -30.85 17.11
C ALA A 309 11.91 -30.27 17.53
N SER A 310 12.44 -30.71 18.67
CA SER A 310 13.77 -30.28 19.15
C SER A 310 14.89 -30.66 18.17
N GLN A 311 14.85 -31.86 17.57
CA GLN A 311 15.80 -32.27 16.54
C GLN A 311 15.68 -31.45 15.25
N PHE A 312 14.45 -31.12 14.84
CA PHE A 312 14.21 -30.27 13.67
C PHE A 312 14.81 -28.88 13.89
N GLU A 313 14.48 -28.24 15.01
CA GLU A 313 14.94 -26.88 15.35
C GLU A 313 16.45 -26.80 15.58
N SER A 314 17.04 -27.76 16.30
CA SER A 314 18.45 -27.69 16.70
C SER A 314 19.44 -28.26 15.67
N VAL A 315 18.97 -29.12 14.74
CA VAL A 315 19.85 -29.81 13.79
C VAL A 315 19.41 -29.60 12.35
N THR A 316 18.17 -29.95 12.01
CA THR A 316 17.73 -30.04 10.61
C THR A 316 17.61 -28.66 9.97
N LEU A 317 16.93 -27.73 10.64
CA LEU A 317 16.72 -26.37 10.16
C LEU A 317 18.07 -25.62 10.00
N PRO A 318 18.98 -25.59 11.00
CA PRO A 318 20.30 -24.99 10.84
C PRO A 318 21.10 -25.56 9.67
N GLN A 319 21.07 -26.87 9.44
CA GLN A 319 21.77 -27.50 8.32
C GLN A 319 21.20 -27.08 6.96
N ILE A 320 19.87 -26.99 6.84
CA ILE A 320 19.21 -26.52 5.62
C ILE A 320 19.59 -25.06 5.36
N VAL A 321 19.52 -24.21 6.40
CA VAL A 321 19.88 -22.79 6.32
C VAL A 321 21.35 -22.62 5.92
N GLU A 322 22.28 -23.31 6.57
CA GLU A 322 23.70 -23.26 6.26
C GLU A 322 23.99 -23.72 4.83
N ARG A 323 23.36 -24.81 4.38
CA ARG A 323 23.50 -25.29 3.00
C ARG A 323 23.02 -24.24 2.00
N THR A 324 21.85 -23.65 2.22
CA THR A 324 21.28 -22.62 1.36
C THR A 324 22.16 -21.37 1.34
N GLN A 325 22.62 -20.90 2.51
CA GLN A 325 23.54 -19.77 2.62
C GLN A 325 24.87 -20.03 1.90
N ARG A 326 25.42 -21.25 2.02
CA ARG A 326 26.68 -21.59 1.35
C ARG A 326 26.55 -21.67 -0.16
N GLN A 327 25.42 -22.15 -0.68
CA GLN A 327 25.22 -22.35 -2.13
C GLN A 327 24.68 -21.12 -2.85
N TYR A 328 23.85 -20.31 -2.17
CA TYR A 328 23.10 -19.21 -2.79
C TYR A 328 23.15 -17.91 -1.99
N GLY A 329 23.67 -17.93 -0.76
CA GLY A 329 23.81 -16.74 0.08
C GLY A 329 25.05 -15.92 -0.24
N LEU A 330 24.99 -14.64 0.11
CA LEU A 330 26.09 -13.69 0.00
C LEU A 330 26.66 -13.41 1.40
N SER A 331 27.98 -13.48 1.57
CA SER A 331 28.61 -13.18 2.87
C SER A 331 28.71 -11.66 3.09
N ALA A 332 28.78 -11.24 4.36
CA ALA A 332 28.91 -9.82 4.70
C ALA A 332 30.24 -9.20 4.21
N GLU A 333 31.31 -10.00 4.17
CA GLU A 333 32.67 -9.57 3.80
C GLU A 333 32.83 -9.30 2.28
N GLN A 334 32.01 -9.95 1.44
CA GLN A 334 32.04 -9.75 -0.01
C GLN A 334 31.46 -8.39 -0.46
N ALA A 335 30.66 -7.74 0.39
CA ALA A 335 30.00 -6.47 0.08
C ALA A 335 30.83 -5.22 0.42
N ASP A 336 31.76 -5.31 1.38
CA ASP A 336 32.56 -4.18 1.86
C ASP A 336 33.84 -3.95 1.03
N ALA A 337 34.27 -4.94 0.23
CA ALA A 337 35.43 -4.78 -0.66
C ALA A 337 35.20 -3.76 -1.80
N ALA A 338 33.96 -3.32 -2.02
CA ALA A 338 33.58 -2.29 -2.99
C ALA A 338 33.39 -0.89 -2.36
N VAL A 339 33.77 -0.70 -1.09
CA VAL A 339 33.55 0.55 -0.35
C VAL A 339 34.89 1.15 0.09
N ASP A 340 35.56 1.83 -0.82
CA ASP A 340 36.35 3.01 -0.45
C ASP A 340 36.28 4.03 -1.58
N ASP A 341 35.36 4.98 -1.45
CA ASP A 341 35.63 6.38 -1.74
C ASP A 341 34.50 7.26 -1.19
N ASN A 342 34.77 7.75 0.03
CA ASN A 342 34.54 9.11 0.47
C ASN A 342 33.42 9.91 -0.22
N TRP A 343 32.19 9.82 0.29
CA TRP A 343 31.13 10.77 -0.04
C TRP A 343 30.46 11.31 1.24
N GLY A 344 31.00 12.42 1.73
CA GLY A 344 30.52 13.10 2.93
C GLY A 344 31.26 14.40 3.23
N SER A 345 31.41 15.29 2.24
CA SER A 345 31.48 16.76 2.40
C SER A 345 32.07 17.40 1.15
N SER A 346 31.36 18.37 0.58
CA SER A 346 31.98 19.41 -0.25
C SER A 346 31.69 20.77 0.38
N GLY A 347 32.78 21.48 0.65
CA GLY A 347 32.84 22.86 1.07
C GLY A 347 34.31 23.28 1.00
N ASP A 348 34.70 23.78 -0.17
CA ASP A 348 36.04 24.29 -0.51
C ASP A 348 36.61 25.31 0.50
N ASP A 349 37.92 25.24 0.76
CA ASP A 349 38.84 26.33 0.42
C ASP A 349 40.31 25.83 0.40
N PRO A 350 41.20 26.33 -0.48
CA PRO A 350 42.51 25.75 -0.72
C PRO A 350 43.64 26.52 0.01
N SER A 351 44.53 25.82 0.73
CA SER A 351 45.90 26.32 0.94
C SER A 351 46.89 25.26 1.45
N VAL A 352 47.87 24.96 0.60
CA VAL A 352 49.31 24.70 0.85
C VAL A 352 49.78 24.34 2.27
N SER A 353 50.25 23.09 2.38
CA SER A 353 51.44 22.57 3.10
C SER A 353 51.94 23.25 4.39
N ARG A 354 51.99 22.48 5.50
CA ARG A 354 53.23 22.11 6.23
C ARG A 354 52.97 21.21 7.45
N THR A 355 53.95 20.34 7.68
CA THR A 355 54.15 19.37 8.76
C THR A 355 54.30 19.99 10.16
N SER A 356 53.84 19.28 11.21
CA SER A 356 54.56 18.87 12.45
C SER A 356 53.71 18.96 13.74
N ASP A 357 53.73 17.85 14.49
CA ASP A 357 53.74 17.67 15.96
C ASP A 357 52.76 18.40 16.91
N GLY A 358 52.21 17.60 17.85
CA GLY A 358 52.37 17.88 19.28
C GLY A 358 51.17 18.40 20.08
N GLU A 359 50.66 17.53 20.95
CA GLU A 359 50.25 17.76 22.36
C GLU A 359 49.14 18.76 22.76
N GLN A 360 48.16 18.18 23.48
CA GLN A 360 47.57 18.57 24.79
C GLN A 360 46.78 19.88 25.00
N SER A 361 45.56 19.63 25.53
CA SER A 361 44.89 20.32 26.65
C SER A 361 44.31 21.73 26.44
N THR A 362 43.01 21.90 26.75
CA THR A 362 42.53 22.65 27.94
C THR A 362 40.99 22.69 28.03
N SER A 363 40.47 22.46 29.24
CA SER A 363 39.07 22.56 29.68
C SER A 363 38.68 23.97 30.12
N MET A 364 37.37 24.29 30.14
CA MET A 364 36.69 25.16 31.14
C MET A 364 35.18 24.78 31.17
N MET A 365 34.59 24.22 32.25
CA MET A 365 34.23 24.76 33.58
C MET A 365 32.91 25.54 33.62
N ILE A 366 31.90 25.03 34.36
CA ILE A 366 31.08 25.62 35.47
C ILE A 366 30.39 24.40 36.16
N GLY A 367 30.69 23.94 37.39
CA GLY A 367 30.52 24.52 38.75
C GLY A 367 29.12 24.19 39.30
N GLY A 368 28.81 23.47 40.39
CA GLY A 368 29.56 22.93 41.54
C GLY A 368 28.87 23.35 42.86
N THR A 369 28.33 22.40 43.66
CA THR A 369 28.38 22.33 45.16
C THR A 369 27.38 21.29 45.73
N SER A 370 27.82 20.11 46.21
CA SER A 370 28.22 19.67 47.60
C SER A 370 27.00 19.27 48.47
N THR A 371 26.94 18.15 49.21
CA THR A 371 27.91 17.62 50.22
C THR A 371 27.45 16.18 50.61
N GLU A 372 28.29 15.12 50.44
CA GLU A 372 28.96 14.26 51.46
C GLU A 372 28.00 13.39 52.34
N THR A 373 28.18 12.09 52.64
CA THR A 373 29.38 11.24 52.79
C THR A 373 29.00 9.73 52.87
N ASP A 374 29.96 8.87 52.48
CA ASP A 374 30.32 7.49 52.92
C ASP A 374 29.26 6.35 52.96
N GLY A 375 29.52 5.10 52.56
CA GLY A 375 30.70 4.39 52.06
C GLY A 375 30.39 2.87 52.05
N ASP A 376 30.98 2.15 51.06
CA ASP A 376 31.36 0.73 50.94
C ASP A 376 30.89 -0.32 51.98
N ALA A 377 30.73 -1.63 51.72
CA ALA A 377 30.65 -2.51 50.55
C ALA A 377 30.42 -3.95 51.11
N GLU A 378 29.73 -4.79 50.33
CA GLU A 378 29.80 -6.26 50.20
C GLU A 378 29.40 -7.25 51.33
N ASP A 379 28.42 -8.09 50.93
CA ASP A 379 28.29 -9.56 51.02
C ASP A 379 28.47 -10.32 52.35
N ASP A 380 27.43 -11.08 52.74
CA ASP A 380 27.37 -12.52 52.43
C ASP A 380 26.06 -13.19 52.95
N GLU A 381 25.44 -13.95 52.05
CA GLU A 381 24.82 -15.29 52.21
C GLU A 381 24.10 -15.72 53.51
N ALA A 382 22.82 -16.13 53.34
CA ALA A 382 22.32 -17.49 53.59
C ALA A 382 20.84 -17.54 54.07
N SER A 383 20.00 -18.22 53.30
CA SER A 383 18.66 -18.74 53.68
C SER A 383 18.79 -19.88 54.74
N PRO A 384 17.73 -20.48 55.37
CA PRO A 384 16.60 -21.14 54.66
C PRO A 384 15.26 -21.37 55.43
N PHE A 385 14.30 -22.02 54.74
CA PHE A 385 13.36 -23.07 55.25
C PHE A 385 12.18 -22.64 56.19
N PHE A 386 10.94 -23.17 56.21
CA PHE A 386 10.14 -24.22 55.52
C PHE A 386 8.68 -24.20 56.05
N GLY A 387 7.74 -24.79 55.30
CA GLY A 387 6.60 -25.56 55.84
C GLY A 387 5.26 -24.81 56.03
N GLU A 388 4.19 -24.98 55.24
CA GLU A 388 3.35 -26.16 54.90
C GLU A 388 1.94 -26.09 55.57
N SER A 389 0.93 -25.88 54.71
CA SER A 389 -0.45 -26.46 54.64
C SER A 389 -1.38 -26.51 55.86
N SER A 390 -2.61 -25.95 55.74
CA SER A 390 -3.86 -26.70 55.39
C SER A 390 -5.20 -26.10 55.91
N SER A 391 -6.18 -26.07 54.99
CA SER A 391 -7.63 -26.38 55.10
C SER A 391 -8.67 -25.51 55.85
N ALA A 392 -9.65 -25.06 55.04
CA ALA A 392 -11.13 -25.21 55.15
C ALA A 392 -12.03 -24.20 55.93
N ASP A 393 -12.81 -23.46 55.11
CA ASP A 393 -14.13 -22.77 55.17
C ASP A 393 -15.23 -23.27 56.17
N PRO A 394 -16.45 -22.67 56.34
CA PRO A 394 -17.01 -21.30 56.11
C PRO A 394 -17.83 -20.70 57.30
N GLY A 395 -18.26 -19.42 57.21
CA GLY A 395 -19.60 -19.01 57.72
C GLY A 395 -19.80 -17.65 58.42
N ALA A 396 -20.33 -16.67 57.66
CA ALA A 396 -21.36 -15.65 57.99
C ALA A 396 -21.10 -14.39 58.88
N VAL A 397 -21.08 -13.23 58.19
CA VAL A 397 -21.79 -11.93 58.39
C VAL A 397 -21.87 -11.28 59.80
N ASP A 398 -21.22 -10.12 60.03
CA ASP A 398 -21.80 -8.75 59.89
C ASP A 398 -20.87 -7.62 60.44
N SER A 399 -20.85 -6.46 59.75
CA SER A 399 -20.53 -5.04 60.11
C SER A 399 -19.58 -4.68 61.28
N ASP A 400 -18.69 -3.67 61.29
CA ASP A 400 -18.39 -2.53 60.42
C ASP A 400 -17.05 -1.86 60.88
N ALA A 401 -16.39 -1.15 59.94
CA ALA A 401 -15.50 0.02 60.08
C ALA A 401 -13.99 -0.08 60.49
N GLU A 402 -13.16 0.19 59.46
CA GLU A 402 -11.95 1.04 59.36
C GLU A 402 -10.50 0.51 59.53
N SER A 403 -9.73 0.74 58.44
CA SER A 403 -8.26 0.89 58.27
C SER A 403 -7.35 -0.32 58.50
N THR A 404 -6.66 -0.84 57.46
CA THR A 404 -5.35 -0.40 56.92
C THR A 404 -4.77 -1.48 55.94
N THR A 405 -4.39 -1.07 54.72
CA THR A 405 -3.15 -1.39 53.94
C THR A 405 -2.46 -2.77 54.08
N SER A 406 -2.00 -3.51 53.05
CA SER A 406 -1.82 -3.30 51.60
C SER A 406 -1.38 -4.62 50.93
N GLN A 407 -1.40 -4.61 49.59
CA GLN A 407 -0.65 -5.44 48.63
C GLN A 407 -1.25 -6.77 48.17
N VAL A 408 -2.02 -6.67 47.08
CA VAL A 408 -1.90 -7.60 45.95
C VAL A 408 -1.43 -6.73 44.77
N GLU A 409 -0.35 -7.15 44.12
CA GLU A 409 0.17 -6.51 42.91
C GLU A 409 -0.87 -6.64 41.80
N THR A 410 -1.50 -5.51 41.51
CA THR A 410 -2.47 -5.34 40.43
C THR A 410 -1.71 -5.32 39.11
N GLU A 411 -1.85 -6.37 38.31
CA GLU A 411 -1.73 -6.24 36.85
C GLU A 411 -2.65 -5.09 36.41
N PRO A 412 -2.19 -4.15 35.58
CA PRO A 412 -3.02 -3.01 35.20
C PRO A 412 -4.28 -3.52 34.49
N SER A 413 -5.43 -3.33 35.13
CA SER A 413 -6.73 -3.61 34.53
C SER A 413 -7.04 -2.53 33.49
N PRO A 414 -7.68 -2.88 32.36
CA PRO A 414 -7.95 -1.93 31.29
C PRO A 414 -8.86 -0.81 31.79
N ILE A 415 -8.51 0.43 31.46
CA ILE A 415 -9.24 1.61 31.91
C ILE A 415 -10.55 1.71 31.09
N ASP A 416 -11.66 1.62 31.80
CA ASP A 416 -13.02 1.77 31.30
C ASP A 416 -13.37 3.27 31.17
N ALA A 417 -13.14 3.84 29.98
CA ALA A 417 -13.63 5.17 29.61
C ALA A 417 -13.69 5.33 28.07
N GLY A 418 -14.52 4.52 27.40
CA GLY A 418 -14.87 4.78 25.98
C GLY A 418 -14.86 3.59 25.02
N GLY A 419 -15.00 2.34 25.49
CA GLY A 419 -15.56 1.27 24.64
C GLY A 419 -14.65 0.60 23.60
N VAL A 420 -13.32 0.70 23.67
CA VAL A 420 -12.41 -0.19 22.92
C VAL A 420 -11.24 -0.67 23.78
N THR A 421 -10.91 -1.96 23.65
CA THR A 421 -9.80 -2.63 24.32
C THR A 421 -8.71 -2.96 23.29
N VAL A 422 -7.88 -1.98 22.93
CA VAL A 422 -6.60 -2.30 22.29
C VAL A 422 -5.69 -2.83 23.40
N PRO A 423 -5.16 -4.07 23.31
CA PRO A 423 -4.30 -4.61 24.35
C PRO A 423 -3.03 -3.77 24.53
N ASP A 424 -2.59 -3.55 25.78
CA ASP A 424 -1.37 -2.79 26.09
C ASP A 424 -0.15 -3.34 25.33
N ALA A 425 -0.04 -4.66 25.21
CA ALA A 425 1.03 -5.31 24.44
C ALA A 425 1.03 -4.92 22.95
N GLU A 426 -0.15 -4.67 22.35
CA GLU A 426 -0.27 -4.24 20.96
C GLU A 426 0.12 -2.76 20.80
N LEU A 427 -0.28 -1.92 21.78
CA LEU A 427 0.14 -0.52 21.84
C LEU A 427 1.65 -0.41 21.99
N GLU A 428 2.25 -1.14 22.94
CA GLU A 428 3.70 -1.18 23.17
C GLU A 428 4.46 -1.65 21.92
N ARG A 429 4.01 -2.72 21.27
CA ARG A 429 4.63 -3.26 20.05
C ARG A 429 4.69 -2.23 18.93
N ARG A 430 3.65 -1.41 18.79
CA ARG A 430 3.57 -0.34 17.79
C ARG A 430 4.10 1.00 18.27
N GLY A 431 4.55 1.06 19.53
CA GLY A 431 4.95 2.31 20.19
C GLY A 431 3.84 3.35 20.25
N LEU A 432 2.57 2.93 20.34
CA LEU A 432 1.39 3.78 20.46
C LEU A 432 1.00 4.00 21.92
N THR A 433 0.28 5.09 22.19
CA THR A 433 -0.25 5.40 23.52
C THR A 433 -1.76 5.11 23.61
N HIS A 434 -2.28 5.11 24.83
CA HIS A 434 -3.73 5.05 25.05
C HIS A 434 -4.43 6.28 24.47
N ASP A 435 -3.78 7.45 24.51
CA ASP A 435 -4.28 8.67 23.90
C ASP A 435 -4.37 8.57 22.38
N ASP A 436 -3.44 7.88 21.73
CA ASP A 436 -3.52 7.58 20.29
C ASP A 436 -4.73 6.71 19.95
N ALA A 437 -4.92 5.60 20.67
CA ALA A 437 -6.03 4.67 20.44
C ALA A 437 -7.38 5.36 20.67
N ARG A 438 -7.48 6.14 21.75
CA ARG A 438 -8.69 6.92 22.05
C ARG A 438 -8.92 8.03 21.02
N PHE A 439 -7.87 8.61 20.44
CA PHE A 439 -8.03 9.61 19.38
C PHE A 439 -8.53 8.98 18.08
N LEU A 440 -8.00 7.81 17.71
CA LEU A 440 -8.53 7.04 16.57
C LEU A 440 -10.01 6.67 16.79
N GLN A 441 -10.38 6.29 18.01
CA GLN A 441 -11.76 5.95 18.35
C GLN A 441 -12.70 7.14 18.16
N ASP A 442 -12.39 8.30 18.75
CA ASP A 442 -13.22 9.51 18.62
C ASP A 442 -13.38 9.91 17.14
N VAL A 443 -12.31 9.85 16.35
CA VAL A 443 -12.39 10.15 14.91
C VAL A 443 -13.31 9.16 14.19
N LEU A 444 -13.24 7.86 14.52
CA LEU A 444 -14.11 6.84 13.93
C LEU A 444 -15.57 7.02 14.32
N ASP A 445 -15.84 7.41 15.57
CA ASP A 445 -17.20 7.68 16.06
C ASP A 445 -17.82 8.86 15.31
N VAL A 446 -17.07 9.94 15.07
CA VAL A 446 -17.53 11.05 14.22
C VAL A 446 -17.76 10.59 12.77
N MET A 447 -16.89 9.74 12.21
CA MET A 447 -17.07 9.18 10.85
C MET A 447 -18.33 8.30 10.71
N ASN A 448 -18.74 7.64 11.80
CA ASN A 448 -19.94 6.79 11.88
C ASN A 448 -21.21 7.58 12.27
N GLY A 449 -21.06 8.84 12.67
CA GLY A 449 -22.14 9.64 13.24
C GLY A 449 -22.63 9.08 14.58
N ALA A 450 -21.75 8.44 15.34
CA ALA A 450 -22.00 7.87 16.66
C ALA A 450 -21.65 8.83 17.81
N ASP A 451 -21.02 9.97 17.50
CA ASP A 451 -20.71 11.03 18.46
C ASP A 451 -21.85 12.08 18.50
N ASP A 452 -22.55 12.15 19.63
CA ASP A 452 -23.62 13.13 19.87
C ASP A 452 -23.09 14.55 20.17
N ALA A 453 -21.83 14.66 20.60
CA ALA A 453 -21.19 15.93 20.98
C ALA A 453 -20.47 16.60 19.82
N GLN A 454 -19.99 15.83 18.84
CA GLN A 454 -19.29 16.35 17.68
C GLN A 454 -19.95 15.95 16.36
N SER A 455 -20.38 16.96 15.59
CA SER A 455 -20.91 16.76 14.25
C SER A 455 -19.80 16.50 13.24
N LEU A 456 -20.13 15.76 12.17
CA LEU A 456 -19.26 15.56 11.01
C LEU A 456 -18.73 16.89 10.40
N LEU A 457 -19.52 17.97 10.51
CA LEU A 457 -19.16 19.29 9.98
C LEU A 457 -18.28 20.13 10.92
N ASP A 458 -18.09 19.68 12.16
CA ASP A 458 -17.26 20.37 13.15
C ASP A 458 -15.78 20.09 12.87
N PRO A 459 -14.89 21.09 13.08
CA PRO A 459 -13.46 20.88 12.92
C PRO A 459 -12.94 19.81 13.90
N MET A 460 -12.26 18.79 13.39
CA MET A 460 -11.66 17.73 14.22
C MET A 460 -10.34 18.15 14.89
N GLY A 461 -9.95 19.42 14.79
CA GLY A 461 -8.76 19.93 15.49
C GLY A 461 -8.88 19.85 17.01
N GLY A 462 -10.09 20.06 17.55
CA GLY A 462 -10.36 20.00 18.99
C GLY A 462 -10.26 18.61 19.60
N LEU A 463 -10.32 17.54 18.80
CA LEU A 463 -10.18 16.16 19.29
C LEU A 463 -8.79 15.86 19.88
N GLN A 464 -7.80 16.70 19.59
CA GLN A 464 -6.46 16.61 20.18
C GLN A 464 -6.38 17.22 21.58
N GLU A 465 -7.37 18.01 22.00
CA GLU A 465 -7.32 18.71 23.28
C GLU A 465 -7.41 17.72 24.45
N ASN A 466 -6.63 17.99 25.51
CA ASN A 466 -6.52 17.15 26.71
C ASN A 466 -5.92 15.74 26.47
N ARG A 467 -5.01 15.61 25.50
CA ARG A 467 -4.25 14.39 25.21
C ARG A 467 -2.76 14.71 25.16
N ASP A 468 -2.08 14.53 26.28
CA ASP A 468 -0.68 14.94 26.43
C ASP A 468 0.28 13.98 25.69
N ASP A 469 -0.12 12.72 25.49
CA ASP A 469 0.70 11.66 24.88
C ASP A 469 0.28 11.29 23.45
N LEU A 470 -0.57 12.10 22.82
CA LEU A 470 -1.03 11.90 21.44
C LEU A 470 0.08 12.26 20.44
N ASP A 471 0.39 11.33 19.53
CA ASP A 471 1.29 11.57 18.39
C ASP A 471 0.56 11.32 17.06
N VAL A 472 0.03 12.41 16.49
CA VAL A 472 -0.70 12.36 15.22
C VAL A 472 0.20 11.97 14.06
N ASP A 473 1.47 12.37 14.07
CA ASP A 473 2.39 12.09 12.96
C ASP A 473 2.76 10.60 12.98
N ARG A 474 2.98 10.00 14.15
CA ARG A 474 3.13 8.55 14.33
C ARG A 474 1.92 7.77 13.79
N LEU A 475 0.71 8.23 14.07
CA LEU A 475 -0.52 7.60 13.55
C LEU A 475 -0.63 7.67 12.02
N ILE A 476 -0.15 8.75 11.41
CA ILE A 476 -0.10 8.91 9.95
C ILE A 476 0.99 8.02 9.34
N ASP A 477 2.19 8.02 9.92
CA ASP A 477 3.34 7.23 9.44
C ASP A 477 3.06 5.73 9.48
N GLN A 478 2.29 5.26 10.47
CA GLN A 478 1.84 3.87 10.56
C GLN A 478 0.60 3.55 9.70
N ASN A 479 0.14 4.48 8.86
CA ASN A 479 -1.07 4.33 8.03
C ASN A 479 -2.35 4.00 8.82
N LEU A 480 -2.44 4.44 10.07
CA LEU A 480 -3.64 4.28 10.91
C LEU A 480 -4.62 5.43 10.68
N LEU A 481 -4.09 6.60 10.33
CA LEU A 481 -4.83 7.84 10.17
C LEU A 481 -4.39 8.61 8.92
N SER A 482 -5.32 9.36 8.32
CA SER A 482 -5.01 10.36 7.30
C SER A 482 -5.52 11.73 7.74
N LYS A 483 -4.79 12.79 7.39
CA LYS A 483 -5.12 14.18 7.68
C LYS A 483 -5.35 14.94 6.38
N MET A 484 -6.48 15.64 6.29
CA MET A 484 -6.78 16.52 5.16
C MET A 484 -7.45 17.80 5.63
N SER A 485 -7.15 18.92 4.97
CA SER A 485 -7.80 20.19 5.25
C SER A 485 -8.86 20.50 4.18
N VAL A 486 -10.10 20.73 4.63
CA VAL A 486 -11.25 21.10 3.80
C VAL A 486 -12.01 22.23 4.50
N CYS A 487 -12.55 23.18 3.74
CA CYS A 487 -13.23 24.37 4.29
C CYS A 487 -12.39 25.15 5.32
N ARG A 488 -11.05 25.14 5.17
CA ARG A 488 -10.07 25.72 6.12
C ARG A 488 -10.09 25.10 7.52
N ARG A 489 -10.71 23.93 7.67
CA ARG A 489 -10.73 23.11 8.88
C ARG A 489 -9.93 21.83 8.63
N THR A 490 -9.42 21.23 9.70
CA THR A 490 -8.69 19.97 9.65
C THR A 490 -9.65 18.83 9.93
N TYR A 491 -9.62 17.81 9.08
CA TYR A 491 -10.36 16.57 9.24
C TYR A 491 -9.38 15.39 9.23
N TYR A 492 -9.72 14.39 10.04
CA TYR A 492 -9.00 13.14 10.15
C TYR A 492 -9.86 12.00 9.63
N THR A 493 -9.24 10.99 9.02
CA THR A 493 -9.89 9.79 8.50
C THR A 493 -9.15 8.57 9.03
N VAL A 494 -9.85 7.72 9.79
CA VAL A 494 -9.28 6.43 10.24
C VAL A 494 -9.18 5.49 9.05
N LEU A 495 -7.96 5.07 8.75
CA LEU A 495 -7.65 4.17 7.64
C LEU A 495 -8.00 2.72 7.99
N PRO A 496 -8.03 1.78 7.02
CA PRO A 496 -8.35 0.37 7.32
C PRO A 496 -7.52 -0.22 8.47
N ALA A 497 -6.22 0.06 8.53
CA ALA A 497 -5.34 -0.43 9.59
C ALA A 497 -5.68 0.16 10.97
N GLY A 498 -6.13 1.42 11.03
CA GLY A 498 -6.60 2.03 12.28
C GLY A 498 -7.91 1.41 12.77
N ARG A 499 -8.82 1.07 11.86
CA ARG A 499 -10.06 0.36 12.18
C ARG A 499 -9.82 -1.06 12.69
N GLU A 500 -8.88 -1.77 12.06
CA GLU A 500 -8.42 -3.09 12.50
C GLU A 500 -7.80 -3.04 13.89
N LEU A 501 -6.93 -2.05 14.16
CA LEU A 501 -6.36 -1.83 15.49
C LEU A 501 -7.44 -1.65 16.57
N LEU A 502 -8.50 -0.90 16.26
CA LEU A 502 -9.62 -0.67 17.18
C LEU A 502 -10.60 -1.86 17.26
N GLY A 503 -10.49 -2.85 16.37
CA GLY A 503 -11.49 -3.92 16.23
C GLY A 503 -12.88 -3.41 15.82
N GLN A 504 -12.97 -2.21 15.24
CA GLN A 504 -14.21 -1.56 14.85
C GLN A 504 -14.32 -1.39 13.34
N LYS A 505 -15.55 -1.23 12.83
CA LYS A 505 -15.83 -1.07 11.39
C LYS A 505 -16.36 0.32 11.10
N LEU A 506 -16.16 0.75 9.84
CA LEU A 506 -16.86 1.91 9.29
C LEU A 506 -18.28 1.47 8.94
N GLU A 507 -19.28 2.22 9.39
CA GLU A 507 -20.68 2.03 9.01
C GLU A 507 -20.86 2.40 7.54
N ILE A 508 -21.43 1.47 6.76
CA ILE A 508 -21.64 1.58 5.31
C ILE A 508 -23.09 1.31 4.95
N GLY A 509 -23.55 1.90 3.83
CA GLY A 509 -24.88 1.71 3.28
C GLY A 509 -25.72 3.01 3.26
N PRO A 510 -27.02 2.89 2.95
CA PRO A 510 -27.89 4.04 2.73
C PRO A 510 -27.89 5.00 3.92
N GLY A 511 -27.62 6.28 3.66
CA GLY A 511 -27.51 7.33 4.67
C GLY A 511 -26.26 7.26 5.57
N LYS A 512 -25.36 6.28 5.37
CA LYS A 512 -24.18 6.04 6.20
C LYS A 512 -22.86 6.26 5.46
N GLY A 513 -22.80 5.99 4.17
CA GLY A 513 -21.61 6.20 3.34
C GLY A 513 -21.10 4.93 2.67
N ASP A 514 -19.98 5.08 1.97
CA ASP A 514 -19.42 4.03 1.13
C ASP A 514 -18.17 3.35 1.71
N ILE A 515 -17.83 2.20 1.14
CA ILE A 515 -16.66 1.43 1.54
C ILE A 515 -15.40 2.25 1.24
N GLY A 516 -14.64 2.54 2.29
CA GLY A 516 -13.36 3.26 2.16
C GLY A 516 -13.51 4.77 1.95
N GLU A 517 -14.72 5.29 2.15
CA GLU A 517 -15.00 6.71 2.08
C GLU A 517 -14.18 7.50 3.11
N ARG A 518 -13.70 8.68 2.69
CA ARG A 518 -12.91 9.57 3.55
C ARG A 518 -13.80 10.62 4.20
N THR A 519 -13.45 11.04 5.42
CA THR A 519 -14.18 12.09 6.17
C THR A 519 -14.44 13.37 5.35
N PRO A 520 -13.47 13.90 4.59
CA PRO A 520 -13.72 15.09 3.76
C PRO A 520 -14.78 14.90 2.67
N HIS A 521 -15.00 13.66 2.21
CA HIS A 521 -16.04 13.33 1.24
C HIS A 521 -17.40 13.39 1.93
N LYS A 522 -17.56 12.68 3.07
CA LYS A 522 -18.76 12.75 3.91
C LYS A 522 -19.15 14.19 4.26
N VAL A 523 -18.17 15.05 4.57
CA VAL A 523 -18.38 16.49 4.79
C VAL A 523 -18.96 17.17 3.56
N GLY A 524 -18.40 16.89 2.37
CA GLY A 524 -18.93 17.35 1.09
C GLY A 524 -20.38 16.91 0.84
N VAL A 525 -20.67 15.63 1.06
CA VAL A 525 -22.01 15.04 0.93
C VAL A 525 -23.00 15.70 1.89
N GLU A 526 -22.63 15.89 3.16
CA GLU A 526 -23.51 16.53 4.15
C GLU A 526 -23.78 18.02 3.81
N LEU A 527 -22.78 18.75 3.34
CA LEU A 527 -22.95 20.12 2.85
C LEU A 527 -23.85 20.18 1.61
N LEU A 528 -23.68 19.23 0.69
CA LEU A 528 -24.49 19.13 -0.51
C LEU A 528 -25.93 18.75 -0.18
N ARG A 529 -26.15 17.81 0.75
CA ARG A 529 -27.45 17.42 1.30
C ARG A 529 -28.24 18.63 1.78
N ARG A 530 -27.61 19.49 2.59
CA ARG A 530 -28.25 20.73 3.09
C ARG A 530 -28.61 21.70 1.97
N TRP A 531 -27.76 21.83 0.96
CA TRP A 531 -28.05 22.67 -0.19
C TRP A 531 -29.19 22.13 -1.06
N VAL A 532 -29.23 20.82 -1.32
CA VAL A 532 -30.33 20.18 -2.08
C VAL A 532 -31.65 20.31 -1.31
N GLN A 533 -31.63 20.19 0.02
CA GLN A 533 -32.82 20.32 0.87
C GLN A 533 -33.47 21.71 0.80
N ASP A 534 -32.68 22.74 0.53
CA ASP A 534 -33.12 24.14 0.42
C ASP A 534 -33.63 24.51 -0.99
N GLN A 535 -33.65 23.58 -1.95
CA GLN A 535 -34.19 23.84 -3.28
C GLN A 535 -35.73 23.85 -3.27
N ASP A 536 -36.34 24.82 -3.96
CA ASP A 536 -37.78 25.11 -3.92
C ASP A 536 -38.72 23.92 -4.24
N ASN A 537 -38.23 22.92 -4.98
CA ASN A 537 -38.99 21.76 -5.44
C ASN A 537 -38.62 20.45 -4.71
N VAL A 538 -37.90 20.52 -3.60
CA VAL A 538 -37.46 19.35 -2.82
C VAL A 538 -38.20 19.29 -1.49
N THR A 539 -38.87 18.17 -1.22
CA THR A 539 -39.56 17.92 0.06
C THR A 539 -38.82 16.90 0.92
N ARG A 540 -38.05 16.00 0.30
CA ARG A 540 -37.28 14.96 0.97
C ARG A 540 -35.90 14.86 0.34
N VAL A 541 -34.86 14.78 1.16
CA VAL A 541 -33.48 14.47 0.74
C VAL A 541 -33.01 13.21 1.43
N ALA A 542 -32.27 12.38 0.70
CA ALA A 542 -31.55 11.25 1.25
C ALA A 542 -30.13 11.22 0.68
N THR A 543 -29.21 10.59 1.42
CA THR A 543 -27.80 10.44 1.04
C THR A 543 -27.45 8.98 0.81
N TYR A 544 -26.47 8.73 -0.07
CA TYR A 544 -26.04 7.38 -0.47
C TYR A 544 -27.25 6.52 -0.89
N VAL A 545 -28.07 7.05 -1.80
CA VAL A 545 -29.32 6.42 -2.22
C VAL A 545 -29.04 5.48 -3.37
N GLU A 546 -29.26 4.19 -3.15
CA GLU A 546 -29.35 3.19 -4.22
C GLU A 546 -30.64 3.43 -5.02
N TYR A 547 -30.49 4.00 -6.22
CA TYR A 547 -31.60 4.28 -7.13
C TYR A 547 -31.99 3.02 -7.91
N ASP A 548 -30.99 2.27 -8.35
CA ASP A 548 -31.10 0.94 -8.93
C ASP A 548 -29.85 0.11 -8.60
N ALA A 549 -29.77 -1.11 -9.12
CA ALA A 549 -28.70 -2.05 -8.79
C ALA A 549 -27.28 -1.60 -9.23
N GLU A 550 -27.18 -0.58 -10.09
CA GLU A 550 -25.93 -0.07 -10.67
C GLU A 550 -25.63 1.38 -10.22
N THR A 551 -26.61 2.07 -9.64
CA THR A 551 -26.55 3.51 -9.36
C THR A 551 -26.78 3.85 -7.90
N VAL A 552 -25.73 4.39 -7.26
CA VAL A 552 -25.79 5.03 -5.94
C VAL A 552 -25.45 6.50 -6.14
N PHE A 553 -26.33 7.39 -5.66
CA PHE A 553 -26.06 8.83 -5.64
C PHE A 553 -25.66 9.26 -4.24
N ASP A 554 -24.61 10.09 -4.13
CA ASP A 554 -24.22 10.72 -2.86
C ASP A 554 -25.38 11.47 -2.23
N VAL A 555 -26.12 12.25 -3.02
CA VAL A 555 -27.31 13.01 -2.59
C VAL A 555 -28.44 12.88 -3.62
N ALA A 556 -29.64 12.57 -3.16
CA ALA A 556 -30.85 12.54 -3.98
C ALA A 556 -31.96 13.38 -3.32
N GLY A 557 -32.56 14.30 -4.09
CA GLY A 557 -33.67 15.15 -3.70
C GLY A 557 -34.96 14.78 -4.42
N PHE A 558 -36.05 14.67 -3.67
CA PHE A 558 -37.36 14.22 -4.13
C PHE A 558 -38.43 15.29 -3.89
N ASP A 559 -39.39 15.42 -4.81
CA ASP A 559 -40.53 16.32 -4.68
C ASP A 559 -41.65 15.76 -3.78
N ASP A 560 -42.81 16.41 -3.75
CA ASP A 560 -43.98 16.01 -2.94
C ASP A 560 -44.64 14.70 -3.40
N SER A 561 -44.33 14.27 -4.62
CA SER A 561 -44.83 13.08 -5.28
C SER A 561 -43.82 11.93 -5.23
N ASP A 562 -42.75 12.09 -4.45
CA ASP A 562 -41.62 11.16 -4.33
C ASP A 562 -40.88 10.92 -5.66
N THR A 563 -40.95 11.90 -6.58
CA THR A 563 -40.22 11.88 -7.85
C THR A 563 -38.84 12.50 -7.65
N LEU A 564 -37.81 11.86 -8.20
CA LEU A 564 -36.44 12.35 -8.17
C LEU A 564 -36.31 13.64 -8.99
N VAL A 565 -35.87 14.74 -8.37
CA VAL A 565 -35.74 16.06 -9.01
C VAL A 565 -34.33 16.63 -8.96
N TRP A 566 -33.51 16.16 -8.02
CA TRP A 566 -32.10 16.51 -7.90
C TRP A 566 -31.27 15.26 -7.60
N VAL A 567 -30.11 15.17 -8.23
CA VAL A 567 -29.03 14.25 -7.91
C VAL A 567 -27.75 15.03 -7.75
N GLY A 568 -26.83 14.57 -6.91
CA GLY A 568 -25.55 15.22 -6.81
C GLY A 568 -24.45 14.40 -6.19
N GLU A 569 -23.22 14.75 -6.56
CA GLU A 569 -21.97 14.07 -6.23
C GLU A 569 -20.98 15.04 -5.57
N ALA A 570 -20.25 14.56 -4.56
CA ALA A 570 -19.28 15.34 -3.80
C ALA A 570 -17.83 14.90 -4.09
N GLU A 571 -17.17 15.58 -5.01
CA GLU A 571 -15.88 15.14 -5.52
C GLU A 571 -14.65 15.65 -4.77
N LEU A 572 -13.67 14.75 -4.67
CA LEU A 572 -12.34 14.98 -4.10
C LEU A 572 -11.25 14.65 -5.13
N PRO A 573 -9.99 15.12 -4.93
CA PRO A 573 -8.88 14.71 -5.76
C PRO A 573 -8.72 13.18 -5.75
N SER A 574 -9.01 12.55 -6.88
CA SER A 574 -8.87 11.12 -7.12
C SER A 574 -7.86 10.85 -8.22
N ASN A 575 -7.20 9.69 -8.15
CA ASN A 575 -6.39 9.18 -9.26
C ASN A 575 -7.21 8.32 -10.22
N ASN A 576 -8.45 7.96 -9.85
CA ASN A 576 -9.38 7.28 -10.73
C ASN A 576 -10.02 8.31 -11.67
N ARG A 577 -9.66 8.26 -12.96
CA ARG A 577 -10.22 9.14 -13.98
C ARG A 577 -11.53 8.63 -14.59
N ALA A 578 -11.89 7.37 -14.34
CA ALA A 578 -13.14 6.79 -14.84
C ALA A 578 -14.31 7.14 -13.92
N ALA A 579 -14.11 7.18 -12.60
CA ALA A 579 -15.18 7.44 -11.63
C ALA A 579 -16.01 8.71 -11.95
N PRO A 580 -15.42 9.90 -12.20
CA PRO A 580 -16.22 11.08 -12.54
C PRO A 580 -16.97 10.97 -13.87
N ILE A 581 -16.52 10.11 -14.79
CA ILE A 581 -17.24 9.87 -16.06
C ILE A 581 -18.44 8.95 -15.79
N ASP A 582 -18.24 7.88 -15.04
CA ASP A 582 -19.31 6.94 -14.66
C ASP A 582 -20.39 7.65 -13.86
N ASP A 583 -20.02 8.51 -12.91
CA ASP A 583 -20.96 9.28 -12.10
C ASP A 583 -21.71 10.33 -12.93
N TYR A 584 -21.04 10.94 -13.91
CA TYR A 584 -21.73 11.78 -14.90
C TYR A 584 -22.75 10.98 -15.71
N GLU A 585 -22.41 9.77 -16.17
CA GLU A 585 -23.31 8.93 -16.97
C GLU A 585 -24.53 8.48 -16.16
N LYS A 586 -24.33 8.09 -14.90
CA LYS A 586 -25.41 7.75 -13.96
C LYS A 586 -26.36 8.92 -13.75
N MET A 587 -25.83 10.12 -13.49
CA MET A 587 -26.65 11.32 -13.32
C MET A 587 -27.34 11.76 -14.61
N ALA A 588 -26.69 11.59 -15.77
CA ALA A 588 -27.29 11.90 -17.06
C ALA A 588 -28.41 10.93 -17.47
N ALA A 589 -28.43 9.72 -16.89
CA ALA A 589 -29.44 8.69 -17.18
C ALA A 589 -30.80 8.94 -16.49
N VAL A 590 -30.85 9.84 -15.50
CA VAL A 590 -32.07 10.17 -14.76
C VAL A 590 -32.66 11.53 -15.16
N ASP A 591 -33.99 11.66 -15.11
CA ASP A 591 -34.69 12.92 -15.39
C ASP A 591 -34.70 13.83 -14.16
N ALA A 592 -33.51 14.25 -13.73
CA ALA A 592 -33.28 15.10 -12.57
C ALA A 592 -32.16 16.12 -12.85
N LYS A 593 -32.14 17.22 -12.10
CA LYS A 593 -31.02 18.18 -12.18
C LYS A 593 -29.80 17.60 -11.47
N ALA A 594 -28.63 17.73 -12.07
CA ALA A 594 -27.37 17.21 -11.54
C ALA A 594 -26.50 18.33 -10.94
N VAL A 595 -26.11 18.19 -9.67
CA VAL A 595 -25.19 19.13 -8.99
C VAL A 595 -23.90 18.44 -8.57
N TRP A 596 -22.77 19.07 -8.89
CA TRP A 596 -21.46 18.61 -8.44
C TRP A 596 -20.89 19.53 -7.37
N ALA A 597 -20.38 18.99 -6.28
CA ALA A 597 -19.70 19.75 -5.24
C ALA A 597 -18.21 19.39 -5.22
N PHE A 598 -17.32 20.38 -5.19
CA PHE A 598 -15.87 20.14 -5.20
C PHE A 598 -15.17 20.79 -4.01
N ASN A 599 -14.15 20.12 -3.46
CA ASN A 599 -13.34 20.68 -2.37
C ASN A 599 -12.53 21.91 -2.78
N ASN A 600 -12.02 21.93 -4.01
CA ASN A 600 -11.19 23.02 -4.53
C ASN A 600 -11.32 23.15 -6.05
N ARG A 601 -10.80 24.27 -6.57
CA ARG A 601 -10.94 24.66 -7.98
C ARG A 601 -10.15 23.75 -8.92
N GLU A 602 -9.01 23.22 -8.47
CA GLU A 602 -8.17 22.34 -9.28
C GLU A 602 -8.89 21.02 -9.56
N THR A 603 -9.50 20.42 -8.53
CA THR A 603 -10.34 19.22 -8.68
C THR A 603 -11.47 19.43 -9.68
N ALA A 604 -12.20 20.55 -9.55
CA ALA A 604 -13.30 20.88 -10.46
C ALA A 604 -12.82 21.00 -11.91
N LEU A 605 -11.72 21.70 -12.16
CA LEU A 605 -11.17 21.85 -13.51
C LEU A 605 -10.64 20.54 -14.08
N GLU A 606 -9.99 19.71 -13.25
CA GLU A 606 -9.50 18.39 -13.68
C GLU A 606 -10.64 17.47 -14.14
N ILE A 607 -11.78 17.48 -13.44
CA ILE A 607 -12.95 16.68 -13.81
C ILE A 607 -13.65 17.27 -15.03
N LEU A 608 -13.83 18.59 -15.10
CA LEU A 608 -14.40 19.24 -16.28
C LEU A 608 -13.56 19.00 -17.55
N ASP A 609 -12.23 19.03 -17.43
CA ASP A 609 -11.33 18.69 -18.55
C ASP A 609 -11.49 17.21 -18.97
N GLN A 610 -11.68 16.28 -18.03
CA GLN A 610 -11.95 14.87 -18.34
C GLN A 610 -13.29 14.67 -19.05
N LEU A 611 -14.36 15.32 -18.57
CA LEU A 611 -15.67 15.28 -19.22
C LEU A 611 -15.61 15.86 -20.63
N ALA A 612 -14.86 16.95 -20.84
CA ALA A 612 -14.67 17.53 -22.17
C ALA A 612 -13.80 16.64 -23.08
N GLU A 613 -12.84 15.89 -22.53
CA GLU A 613 -12.03 14.92 -23.29
C GLU A 613 -12.82 13.72 -23.81
N GLN A 614 -13.92 13.39 -23.15
CA GLN A 614 -14.82 12.29 -23.50
C GLN A 614 -16.11 12.76 -24.18
N ASP A 615 -16.13 14.00 -24.68
CA ASP A 615 -17.29 14.60 -25.36
C ASP A 615 -18.59 14.55 -24.52
N ARG A 616 -18.48 14.62 -23.18
CA ARG A 616 -19.63 14.71 -22.27
C ARG A 616 -20.08 16.15 -22.06
N ILE A 617 -19.17 17.12 -22.25
CA ILE A 617 -19.48 18.54 -22.31
C ILE A 617 -18.87 19.17 -23.56
N ASP A 618 -19.59 20.12 -24.17
CA ASP A 618 -19.27 20.66 -25.49
C ASP A 618 -18.02 21.57 -25.54
N GLN A 619 -17.56 22.06 -24.39
CA GLN A 619 -16.43 22.97 -24.32
C GLN A 619 -15.64 22.82 -23.02
N ARG A 620 -14.31 23.01 -23.13
CA ARG A 620 -13.41 23.06 -21.97
C ARG A 620 -13.52 24.41 -21.27
N VAL A 621 -13.52 24.39 -19.94
CA VAL A 621 -13.49 25.61 -19.11
C VAL A 621 -12.05 26.09 -18.95
N THR A 622 -11.67 27.16 -19.66
CA THR A 622 -10.28 27.64 -19.70
C THR A 622 -10.16 29.16 -19.48
N GLY A 623 -8.93 29.65 -19.35
CA GLY A 623 -8.65 31.09 -19.42
C GLY A 623 -9.28 31.92 -18.29
N ARG A 624 -10.22 32.81 -18.63
CA ARG A 624 -10.90 33.68 -17.65
C ARG A 624 -11.98 32.92 -16.86
N ASP A 625 -12.61 31.96 -17.50
CA ASP A 625 -13.75 31.23 -16.92
C ASP A 625 -13.27 30.25 -15.85
N ALA A 626 -12.05 29.74 -15.99
CA ALA A 626 -11.39 28.91 -14.99
C ALA A 626 -10.88 29.67 -13.74
N ARG A 627 -11.05 31.00 -13.61
CA ARG A 627 -10.38 31.80 -12.55
C ARG A 627 -11.05 31.73 -11.18
N SER A 628 -12.34 31.46 -11.12
CA SER A 628 -13.10 31.43 -9.87
C SER A 628 -14.23 30.42 -9.96
N PHE A 629 -14.66 29.86 -8.82
CA PHE A 629 -15.81 28.95 -8.80
C PHE A 629 -17.09 29.58 -9.35
N THR A 630 -17.28 30.90 -9.15
CA THR A 630 -18.40 31.64 -9.75
C THR A 630 -18.32 31.60 -11.26
N SER A 631 -17.15 31.93 -11.83
CA SER A 631 -16.96 31.93 -13.30
C SER A 631 -17.07 30.55 -13.92
N ILE A 632 -16.58 29.51 -13.22
CA ILE A 632 -16.72 28.12 -13.68
C ILE A 632 -18.19 27.73 -13.66
N ARG A 633 -18.91 28.03 -12.58
CA ARG A 633 -20.34 27.76 -12.47
C ARG A 633 -21.13 28.49 -13.55
N ASP A 634 -20.87 29.77 -13.79
CA ASP A 634 -21.59 30.55 -14.82
C ASP A 634 -21.45 29.90 -16.21
N VAL A 635 -20.28 29.34 -16.53
CA VAL A 635 -20.10 28.57 -17.76
C VAL A 635 -20.86 27.26 -17.73
N VAL A 636 -20.79 26.53 -16.62
CA VAL A 636 -21.46 25.22 -16.47
C VAL A 636 -22.98 25.33 -16.54
N ASP A 637 -23.56 26.37 -15.93
CA ASP A 637 -25.00 26.63 -15.96
C ASP A 637 -25.50 26.93 -17.39
N ASP A 638 -24.61 27.34 -18.31
CA ASP A 638 -24.88 27.59 -19.73
C ASP A 638 -24.59 26.36 -20.64
N LEU A 639 -24.02 25.27 -20.10
CA LEU A 639 -23.74 24.04 -20.86
C LEU A 639 -25.01 23.20 -21.05
N ASP A 640 -25.14 22.57 -22.22
CA ASP A 640 -26.14 21.52 -22.44
C ASP A 640 -25.57 20.16 -21.97
N ALA A 641 -25.46 20.00 -20.65
CA ALA A 641 -24.84 18.84 -20.01
C ALA A 641 -25.82 18.16 -19.04
N ALA A 642 -26.44 17.06 -19.47
CA ALA A 642 -27.46 16.35 -18.68
C ALA A 642 -26.95 15.90 -17.31
N GLY A 643 -25.73 15.38 -17.23
CA GLY A 643 -25.11 14.93 -15.98
C GLY A 643 -24.42 16.03 -15.17
N LEU A 644 -24.50 17.29 -15.60
CA LEU A 644 -23.86 18.44 -14.94
C LEU A 644 -24.66 19.72 -15.17
N THR A 645 -25.73 19.91 -14.39
CA THR A 645 -26.58 21.10 -14.49
C THR A 645 -25.98 22.31 -13.78
N THR A 646 -25.27 22.10 -12.67
CA THR A 646 -24.60 23.17 -11.92
C THR A 646 -23.49 22.60 -11.04
N LEU A 647 -22.64 23.48 -10.49
CA LEU A 647 -21.63 23.07 -9.52
C LEU A 647 -21.49 24.03 -8.33
N ARG A 648 -20.93 23.51 -7.24
CA ARG A 648 -20.70 24.22 -5.98
C ARG A 648 -19.31 23.94 -5.45
N SER A 649 -18.77 24.87 -4.67
CA SER A 649 -17.54 24.63 -3.92
C SER A 649 -17.89 24.31 -2.48
N PHE A 650 -17.16 23.39 -1.85
CA PHE A 650 -17.35 23.08 -0.43
C PHE A 650 -17.21 24.34 0.43
N ASN A 651 -16.28 25.25 0.11
CA ASN A 651 -16.11 26.51 0.83
C ASN A 651 -17.32 27.45 0.73
N THR A 652 -18.09 27.40 -0.36
CA THR A 652 -19.31 28.20 -0.51
C THR A 652 -20.43 27.54 0.29
N LEU A 653 -20.61 26.23 0.12
CA LEU A 653 -21.62 25.48 0.86
C LEU A 653 -21.41 25.57 2.37
N ASP A 654 -20.17 25.46 2.85
CA ASP A 654 -19.85 25.58 4.27
C ASP A 654 -20.21 26.96 4.84
N LYS A 655 -19.99 28.05 4.09
CA LYS A 655 -20.39 29.39 4.55
C LYS A 655 -21.90 29.56 4.65
N ASP A 656 -22.63 28.94 3.74
CA ASP A 656 -24.07 29.10 3.63
C ASP A 656 -24.81 28.17 4.61
N TYR A 657 -24.25 26.97 4.89
CA TYR A 657 -24.92 25.88 5.60
C TYR A 657 -24.22 25.43 6.89
N ASN A 658 -23.08 26.03 7.23
CA ASN A 658 -22.33 25.78 8.46
C ASN A 658 -21.70 27.08 9.03
N PRO A 659 -22.55 28.06 9.41
CA PRO A 659 -22.16 29.43 9.76
C PRO A 659 -21.38 29.59 11.07
#